data_AF-G4SUS1-F1
#
_entry.id   AF-G4SUS1-F1
#
_cell.length_a   1.000
_cell.length_b   1.000
_cell.length_c   1.000
_cell.angle_alpha   90.00
_cell.angle_beta   90.00
_cell.angle_gamma   90.00
#
_symmetry.space_group_name_H-M   'P 1'
#
loop_
_entity.id
_entity.type
_entity.pdbx_description
1 polymer ?
#
loop_
_entity_poly.entity_id
_entity_poly.type
_entity_poly.pdbx_seq_one_letter_code
_entity_poly.pdbx_strand_id
1 'polypeptide(L)'
;MIGKKVLNHIYWHFSLNGEQSLEVQQRITEAEKLSRCRAEHDYNIVKYEINGTAISLLHYPDFFDTPFPVLATSYRIDLNNKRVEKRSYQDSYNPPILHRKELLLGEQHPRNPEYRELTATAEQLGLFDNPVTIGFKQAWDALIAEKGFQLIDGQFVPIGNEVDTPTDTLADSPSASIVRHLTALSRSNLSAPMQCLARHGFLDSNLSVFDYGCGKGDDIRNLKANSIPVAGWDPHYAPDQLKQEADIVNLGFVINVIEDYQERLEALIGAYRLTRQILVVSAMLFNQNALKGQPYNDGVITQRNTFQKYYTQTELKEFLSDTLVTDAIPVAPGIFFIFKDQDAEQRFLLNRQRSRRNILRVPQRPFGPPQPKLSRREKIYQTYRHLLDPLWQQTLALGRLPDKTEIPELIALTEAFGTANKALRFMLEQFEEDLLEQARQSRIDDFLTYLALQTFSKRKPYKHLESGLQRDIKAFFGDYKNAVANARSVLFQISNAESIETTCRQATEQGLGYFDDEHALYLHTSLVDRLPALLRIYIGCATVLYGDIDQTDLIKIHSQSGKLSLMRYDDFTGQPLPRLLERVKINLREQTFDLFQYGEEFEPTYLYLKSRYINEEFPHYAQQLNFDEQLQALDLFDLSRYGPKPGEFRETLAKHRWEIDDFELIRSRSLPNLDDNCGGYLTYRHLIECGETQQNTGLLNLPKQPDSYNALYDLAVNILDPAIDYFGMFRLTYGFCSHELGKLIKKRVAPKLDQHAAHERNTRNNLICPRLGAAVDFIVEDENMREVADWIAENTPFDRLYFYDENRPIHVSYGPEQKREYIDMVTTESGKQVPRKRRLA
;
A
#
# COMPACT_ATOMS: atom_id res chain seq x y z
N MET A 1 -28.88 -1.65 16.65
CA MET A 1 -28.23 -2.67 15.81
C MET A 1 -27.26 -3.45 16.68
N ILE A 2 -27.24 -4.77 16.55
CA ILE A 2 -26.40 -5.66 17.36
C ILE A 2 -25.15 -6.01 16.56
N GLY A 3 -23.97 -5.91 17.16
CA GLY A 3 -22.70 -6.29 16.52
C GLY A 3 -21.53 -5.40 16.89
N LYS A 4 -20.35 -5.72 16.34
CA LYS A 4 -19.10 -5.00 16.54
C LYS A 4 -19.09 -3.71 15.73
N LYS A 5 -19.03 -2.55 16.39
CA LYS A 5 -18.90 -1.24 15.72
C LYS A 5 -17.43 -0.92 15.44
N VAL A 6 -17.11 -0.54 14.21
CA VAL A 6 -15.79 -0.05 13.77
C VAL A 6 -16.00 1.13 12.82
N LEU A 7 -15.53 2.32 13.19
CA LEU A 7 -15.81 3.57 12.46
C LEU A 7 -17.32 3.71 12.15
N ASN A 8 -17.67 3.92 10.87
CA ASN A 8 -19.04 4.01 10.37
C ASN A 8 -19.66 2.65 10.00
N HIS A 9 -19.12 1.54 10.50
CA HIS A 9 -19.61 0.20 10.16
C HIS A 9 -19.97 -0.62 11.39
N ILE A 10 -20.94 -1.52 11.23
CA ILE A 10 -21.29 -2.54 12.21
C ILE A 10 -21.15 -3.91 11.57
N TYR A 11 -20.47 -4.83 12.27
CA TYR A 11 -20.20 -6.18 11.82
C TYR A 11 -20.91 -7.20 12.69
N TRP A 12 -21.55 -8.20 12.08
CA TRP A 12 -22.16 -9.31 12.82
C TRP A 12 -22.19 -10.60 11.99
N HIS A 13 -22.29 -11.73 12.69
CA HIS A 13 -22.50 -13.03 12.08
C HIS A 13 -23.94 -13.21 11.61
N PHE A 14 -24.17 -13.84 10.46
CA PHE A 14 -25.49 -13.95 9.82
C PHE A 14 -26.58 -14.54 10.74
N SER A 15 -26.20 -15.33 11.74
CA SER A 15 -27.12 -15.84 12.77
C SER A 15 -27.89 -14.74 13.52
N LEU A 16 -27.34 -13.51 13.58
CA LEU A 16 -27.98 -12.36 14.20
C LEU A 16 -28.88 -11.56 13.24
N ASN A 17 -28.99 -11.96 11.97
CA ASN A 17 -29.82 -11.23 10.99
C ASN A 17 -31.26 -11.08 11.48
N GLY A 18 -31.86 -12.14 12.05
CA GLY A 18 -33.23 -12.12 12.56
C GLY A 18 -33.44 -11.24 13.81
N GLU A 19 -32.37 -10.85 14.50
CA GLU A 19 -32.41 -10.00 15.70
C GLU A 19 -32.21 -8.51 15.37
N GLN A 20 -31.85 -8.17 14.12
CA GLN A 20 -31.74 -6.78 13.68
C GLN A 20 -33.13 -6.14 13.48
N SER A 21 -33.18 -4.82 13.32
CA SER A 21 -34.44 -4.13 12.99
C SER A 21 -35.00 -4.60 11.64
N LEU A 22 -36.32 -4.49 11.46
CA LEU A 22 -37.01 -4.91 10.23
C LEU A 22 -36.44 -4.23 8.98
N GLU A 23 -36.06 -2.96 9.08
CA GLU A 23 -35.42 -2.20 8.01
C GLU A 23 -34.08 -2.81 7.59
N VAL A 24 -33.23 -3.17 8.56
CA VAL A 24 -31.92 -3.80 8.28
C VAL A 24 -32.12 -5.17 7.65
N GLN A 25 -33.07 -5.96 8.13
CA GLN A 25 -33.41 -7.27 7.56
C GLN A 25 -33.84 -7.18 6.09
N GLN A 26 -34.65 -6.17 5.74
CA GLN A 26 -35.07 -5.93 4.36
C GLN A 26 -33.89 -5.57 3.46
N ARG A 27 -32.98 -4.70 3.92
CA ARG A 27 -31.78 -4.33 3.18
C ARG A 27 -30.84 -5.53 2.95
N ILE A 28 -30.68 -6.42 3.93
CA ILE A 28 -29.90 -7.67 3.74
C ILE A 28 -30.55 -8.56 2.69
N THR A 29 -31.87 -8.75 2.75
CA THR A 29 -32.61 -9.56 1.77
C THR A 29 -32.46 -9.02 0.36
N GLU A 30 -32.49 -7.69 0.20
CA GLU A 30 -32.25 -7.04 -1.09
C GLU A 30 -30.79 -7.24 -1.55
N ALA A 31 -29.82 -7.11 -0.64
CA ALA A 31 -28.41 -7.34 -0.95
C ALA A 31 -28.14 -8.79 -1.39
N GLU A 32 -28.73 -9.79 -0.72
CA GLU A 32 -28.66 -11.20 -1.11
C GLU A 32 -29.27 -11.44 -2.50
N LYS A 33 -30.40 -10.81 -2.79
CA LYS A 33 -31.05 -10.92 -4.11
C LYS A 33 -30.21 -10.33 -5.23
N LEU A 34 -29.60 -9.16 -5.01
CA LEU A 34 -28.76 -8.47 -6.00
C LEU A 34 -27.46 -9.24 -6.25
N SER A 35 -26.80 -9.69 -5.18
CA SER A 35 -25.53 -10.44 -5.24
C SER A 35 -25.71 -11.91 -5.62
N ARG A 36 -26.94 -12.44 -5.51
CA ARG A 36 -27.27 -13.87 -5.61
C ARG A 36 -26.55 -14.73 -4.57
N CYS A 37 -26.13 -14.14 -3.46
CA CYS A 37 -25.51 -14.82 -2.34
C CYS A 37 -26.55 -15.40 -1.39
N ARG A 38 -26.17 -16.48 -0.71
CA ARG A 38 -26.93 -17.10 0.38
C ARG A 38 -26.11 -17.09 1.66
N ALA A 39 -26.74 -16.76 2.77
CA ALA A 39 -26.15 -16.89 4.09
C ALA A 39 -25.65 -18.32 4.34
N GLU A 40 -24.63 -18.45 5.18
CA GLU A 40 -23.91 -19.69 5.54
C GLU A 40 -23.03 -20.26 4.42
N HIS A 41 -23.48 -20.19 3.15
CA HIS A 41 -22.80 -20.79 2.01
C HIS A 41 -21.86 -19.81 1.32
N ASP A 42 -22.36 -18.61 1.00
CA ASP A 42 -21.61 -17.60 0.24
C ASP A 42 -21.07 -16.47 1.13
N TYR A 43 -21.61 -16.33 2.34
CA TYR A 43 -21.13 -15.40 3.36
C TYR A 43 -21.56 -15.83 4.76
N ASN A 44 -20.81 -15.42 5.78
CA ASN A 44 -21.17 -15.64 7.18
C ASN A 44 -21.07 -14.38 8.05
N ILE A 45 -20.50 -13.29 7.53
CA ILE A 45 -20.40 -12.00 8.22
C ILE A 45 -21.02 -10.90 7.36
N VAL A 46 -21.82 -10.04 7.98
CA VAL A 46 -22.35 -8.82 7.38
C VAL A 46 -21.55 -7.64 7.89
N LYS A 47 -21.05 -6.78 6.99
CA LYS A 47 -20.51 -5.43 7.28
C LYS A 47 -21.52 -4.42 6.78
N TYR A 48 -22.17 -3.71 7.69
CA TYR A 48 -23.22 -2.74 7.40
C TYR A 48 -22.73 -1.31 7.61
N GLU A 49 -22.95 -0.45 6.62
CA GLU A 49 -22.60 0.97 6.69
C GLU A 49 -23.69 1.77 7.41
N ILE A 50 -23.31 2.49 8.47
CA ILE A 50 -24.20 3.36 9.25
C ILE A 50 -24.49 4.61 8.41
N ASN A 51 -25.77 4.95 8.26
CA ASN A 51 -26.25 6.10 7.47
C ASN A 51 -25.86 6.06 5.97
N GLY A 52 -25.27 4.96 5.50
CA GLY A 52 -24.91 4.75 4.10
C GLY A 52 -25.80 3.75 3.38
N THR A 53 -25.53 3.54 2.10
CA THR A 53 -26.30 2.67 1.21
C THR A 53 -25.64 1.30 1.02
N ALA A 54 -24.37 1.16 1.42
CA ALA A 54 -23.61 -0.04 1.18
C ALA A 54 -23.82 -1.13 2.25
N ILE A 55 -23.87 -2.38 1.79
CA ILE A 55 -23.79 -3.58 2.63
C ILE A 55 -22.72 -4.46 2.04
N SER A 56 -21.80 -4.98 2.86
CA SER A 56 -20.86 -6.00 2.42
C SER A 56 -21.14 -7.35 3.06
N LEU A 57 -21.14 -8.41 2.24
CA LEU A 57 -21.29 -9.80 2.63
C LEU A 57 -19.91 -10.46 2.56
N LEU A 58 -19.42 -10.96 3.68
CA LEU A 58 -18.05 -11.45 3.87
C LEU A 58 -18.06 -12.95 4.20
N HIS A 59 -17.22 -13.72 3.52
CA HIS A 59 -17.13 -15.16 3.69
C HIS A 59 -15.81 -15.58 4.33
N TYR A 60 -15.89 -16.10 5.56
CA TYR A 60 -14.78 -16.68 6.30
C TYR A 60 -14.98 -18.19 6.43
N PRO A 61 -14.46 -19.03 5.51
CA PRO A 61 -14.76 -20.47 5.50
C PRO A 61 -14.52 -21.16 6.85
N ASP A 62 -13.39 -20.85 7.49
CA ASP A 62 -12.95 -21.48 8.74
C ASP A 62 -13.36 -20.66 9.99
N PHE A 63 -14.50 -19.94 9.94
CA PHE A 63 -14.91 -18.99 10.99
C PHE A 63 -14.94 -19.62 12.39
N PHE A 64 -15.42 -20.86 12.49
CA PHE A 64 -15.47 -21.60 13.75
C PHE A 64 -14.21 -22.42 14.01
N ASP A 65 -13.47 -22.79 12.98
CA ASP A 65 -12.36 -23.75 13.09
C ASP A 65 -11.03 -23.09 13.46
N THR A 66 -10.87 -21.81 13.15
CA THR A 66 -9.63 -21.07 13.40
C THR A 66 -9.84 -19.85 14.31
N PRO A 67 -8.85 -19.48 15.12
CA PRO A 67 -8.93 -18.30 16.01
C PRO A 67 -9.09 -16.99 15.23
N PHE A 68 -8.30 -16.83 14.16
CA PHE A 68 -8.26 -15.65 13.29
C PHE A 68 -8.51 -16.07 11.84
N PRO A 69 -9.78 -16.32 11.45
CA PRO A 69 -10.10 -16.84 10.13
C PRO A 69 -9.78 -15.81 9.03
N VAL A 70 -9.29 -16.30 7.90
CA VAL A 70 -9.01 -15.48 6.71
C VAL A 70 -10.28 -15.24 5.91
N LEU A 71 -10.42 -14.02 5.37
CA LEU A 71 -11.48 -13.68 4.44
C LEU A 71 -11.19 -14.37 3.10
N ALA A 72 -12.12 -15.17 2.58
CA ALA A 72 -11.98 -15.81 1.27
C ALA A 72 -12.58 -14.96 0.14
N THR A 73 -13.78 -14.43 0.38
CA THR A 73 -14.54 -13.65 -0.61
C THR A 73 -15.31 -12.53 0.09
N SER A 74 -15.41 -11.38 -0.56
CA SER A 74 -16.30 -10.28 -0.16
C SER A 74 -17.15 -9.80 -1.32
N TYR A 75 -18.41 -9.51 -1.04
CA TYR A 75 -19.32 -8.81 -1.94
C TYR A 75 -19.66 -7.47 -1.32
N ARG A 76 -19.33 -6.35 -1.97
CA ARG A 76 -19.79 -5.01 -1.60
C ARG A 76 -20.97 -4.66 -2.49
N ILE A 77 -22.12 -4.39 -1.88
CA ILE A 77 -23.37 -4.09 -2.57
C ILE A 77 -23.76 -2.65 -2.25
N ASP A 78 -23.88 -1.82 -3.28
CA ASP A 78 -24.52 -0.51 -3.17
C ASP A 78 -25.99 -0.66 -3.59
N LEU A 79 -26.90 -0.53 -2.61
CA LEU A 79 -28.33 -0.74 -2.81
C LEU A 79 -28.96 0.35 -3.71
N ASN A 80 -28.46 1.59 -3.65
CA ASN A 80 -29.02 2.70 -4.43
C ASN A 80 -28.69 2.54 -5.92
N ASN A 81 -27.41 2.28 -6.21
CA ASN A 81 -26.93 2.12 -7.58
C ASN A 81 -27.13 0.69 -8.13
N LYS A 82 -27.61 -0.24 -7.29
CA LYS A 82 -27.76 -1.67 -7.60
C LYS A 82 -26.48 -2.30 -8.15
N ARG A 83 -25.34 -1.85 -7.63
CA ARG A 83 -24.01 -2.29 -8.04
C ARG A 83 -23.51 -3.35 -7.07
N VAL A 84 -22.94 -4.42 -7.60
CA VAL A 84 -22.31 -5.50 -6.84
C VAL A 84 -20.85 -5.59 -7.25
N GLU A 85 -19.96 -5.44 -6.29
CA GLU A 85 -18.52 -5.62 -6.46
C GLU A 85 -18.09 -6.87 -5.70
N LYS A 86 -17.53 -7.85 -6.42
CA LYS A 86 -16.97 -9.05 -5.83
C LYS A 86 -15.46 -8.87 -5.71
N ARG A 87 -14.88 -9.35 -4.60
CA ARG A 87 -13.43 -9.49 -4.41
C ARG A 87 -13.11 -10.85 -3.81
N SER A 88 -12.17 -11.56 -4.42
CA SER A 88 -11.61 -12.83 -3.97
C SER A 88 -10.24 -12.59 -3.38
N TYR A 89 -9.97 -13.23 -2.24
CA TYR A 89 -8.67 -13.21 -1.55
C TYR A 89 -8.01 -14.59 -1.52
N GLN A 90 -8.56 -15.58 -2.25
CA GLN A 90 -8.02 -16.94 -2.28
C GLN A 90 -6.56 -16.97 -2.76
N ASP A 91 -6.22 -16.09 -3.71
CA ASP A 91 -4.86 -15.95 -4.26
C ASP A 91 -4.05 -14.83 -3.57
N SER A 92 -4.54 -14.31 -2.45
CA SER A 92 -3.84 -13.27 -1.68
C SER A 92 -2.78 -13.89 -0.78
N TYR A 93 -1.58 -13.31 -0.77
CA TYR A 93 -0.55 -13.68 0.20
C TYR A 93 -0.76 -13.04 1.57
N ASN A 94 -1.57 -11.97 1.63
CA ASN A 94 -1.80 -11.20 2.84
C ASN A 94 -3.31 -10.95 3.07
N PRO A 95 -4.17 -12.00 3.07
CA PRO A 95 -5.61 -11.81 3.12
C PRO A 95 -6.04 -11.13 4.44
N PRO A 96 -7.17 -10.40 4.44
CA PRO A 96 -7.75 -9.87 5.66
C PRO A 96 -8.09 -10.99 6.65
N ILE A 97 -7.91 -10.73 7.94
CA ILE A 97 -8.23 -11.67 9.01
C ILE A 97 -9.26 -11.07 9.97
N LEU A 98 -10.06 -11.94 10.56
CA LEU A 98 -11.09 -11.53 11.51
C LEU A 98 -10.59 -11.60 12.95
N HIS A 99 -10.79 -10.52 13.69
CA HIS A 99 -10.49 -10.43 15.12
C HIS A 99 -11.77 -10.25 15.94
N ARG A 100 -11.69 -10.67 17.21
CA ARG A 100 -12.73 -10.47 18.22
C ARG A 100 -14.09 -11.09 17.84
N LYS A 101 -14.10 -12.40 17.59
CA LYS A 101 -15.30 -13.15 17.18
C LYS A 101 -16.43 -13.09 18.22
N GLU A 102 -16.09 -12.91 19.50
CA GLU A 102 -17.02 -12.71 20.60
C GLU A 102 -17.96 -11.50 20.44
N LEU A 103 -17.54 -10.48 19.67
CA LEU A 103 -18.32 -9.27 19.39
C LEU A 103 -19.23 -9.42 18.17
N LEU A 104 -19.09 -10.51 17.41
CA LEU A 104 -19.82 -10.76 16.17
C LEU A 104 -20.99 -11.74 16.36
N LEU A 105 -20.98 -12.48 17.46
CA LEU A 105 -21.99 -13.47 17.84
C LEU A 105 -22.84 -12.95 19.00
N GLY A 106 -24.00 -13.57 19.23
CA GLY A 106 -24.85 -13.24 20.37
C GLY A 106 -24.13 -13.48 21.71
N GLU A 107 -24.46 -12.70 22.74
CA GLU A 107 -23.82 -12.79 24.06
C GLU A 107 -23.96 -14.17 24.70
N GLN A 108 -25.04 -14.89 24.38
CA GLN A 108 -25.36 -16.23 24.91
C GLN A 108 -24.79 -17.37 24.04
N HIS A 109 -23.97 -17.07 23.03
CA HIS A 109 -23.41 -18.11 22.16
C HIS A 109 -22.44 -19.03 22.93
N PRO A 110 -22.53 -20.38 22.80
CA PRO A 110 -21.75 -21.32 23.62
C PRO A 110 -20.22 -21.14 23.56
N ARG A 111 -19.69 -20.70 22.42
CA ARG A 111 -18.25 -20.45 22.20
C ARG A 111 -17.79 -19.03 22.53
N ASN A 112 -18.69 -18.16 22.99
CA ASN A 112 -18.34 -16.77 23.34
C ASN A 112 -17.27 -16.69 24.47
N PRO A 113 -17.33 -17.52 25.55
CA PRO A 113 -16.30 -17.51 26.59
C PRO A 113 -14.89 -17.84 26.09
N GLU A 114 -14.77 -18.85 25.22
CA GLU A 114 -13.51 -19.27 24.57
C GLU A 114 -12.88 -18.10 23.78
N TYR A 115 -13.69 -17.39 22.98
CA TYR A 115 -13.22 -16.25 22.18
C TYR A 115 -12.82 -15.04 23.04
N ARG A 116 -13.54 -14.78 24.13
CA ARG A 116 -13.18 -13.70 25.09
C ARG A 116 -11.83 -13.96 25.75
N GLU A 117 -11.55 -15.20 26.14
CA GLU A 117 -10.27 -15.58 26.76
C GLU A 117 -9.10 -15.40 25.78
N LEU A 118 -9.29 -15.82 24.52
CA LEU A 118 -8.31 -15.60 23.46
C LEU A 118 -8.04 -14.12 23.22
N THR A 119 -9.10 -13.29 23.10
CA THR A 119 -8.96 -11.84 22.92
C THR A 119 -8.24 -11.22 24.11
N ALA A 120 -8.61 -11.56 25.35
CA ALA A 120 -7.97 -11.03 26.54
C ALA A 120 -6.48 -11.40 26.62
N THR A 121 -6.10 -12.61 26.20
CA THR A 121 -4.70 -13.03 26.11
C THR A 121 -3.95 -12.19 25.09
N ALA A 122 -4.50 -12.01 23.89
CA ALA A 122 -3.89 -11.18 22.85
C ALA A 122 -3.76 -9.69 23.25
N GLU A 123 -4.73 -9.15 24.00
CA GLU A 123 -4.64 -7.81 24.60
C GLU A 123 -3.51 -7.71 25.62
N GLN A 124 -3.33 -8.71 26.49
CA GLN A 124 -2.23 -8.73 27.47
C GLN A 124 -0.85 -8.81 26.81
N LEU A 125 -0.75 -9.42 25.62
CA LEU A 125 0.47 -9.48 24.83
C LEU A 125 0.74 -8.20 24.00
N GLY A 126 -0.17 -7.21 24.07
CA GLY A 126 -0.07 -5.96 23.30
C GLY A 126 -0.28 -6.13 21.80
N LEU A 127 -0.95 -7.22 21.37
CA LEU A 127 -1.21 -7.46 19.94
C LEU A 127 -2.29 -6.54 19.37
N PHE A 128 -3.11 -5.91 20.22
CA PHE A 128 -4.15 -4.97 19.83
C PHE A 128 -3.78 -3.50 20.02
N ASP A 129 -2.52 -3.20 20.37
CA ASP A 129 -2.05 -1.83 20.65
C ASP A 129 -2.19 -0.91 19.42
N ASN A 130 -1.91 -1.45 18.22
CA ASN A 130 -2.14 -0.76 16.95
C ASN A 130 -3.12 -1.57 16.08
N PRO A 131 -4.44 -1.29 16.16
CA PRO A 131 -5.45 -2.08 15.45
C PRO A 131 -5.47 -1.87 13.93
N VAL A 132 -4.79 -0.84 13.40
CA VAL A 132 -4.81 -0.51 11.97
C VAL A 132 -4.00 -1.54 11.17
N THR A 133 -2.80 -1.89 11.63
CA THR A 133 -1.87 -2.73 10.87
C THR A 133 -2.19 -4.22 10.95
N ILE A 134 -2.90 -4.65 11.99
CA ILE A 134 -3.11 -6.06 12.31
C ILE A 134 -4.20 -6.74 11.47
N GLY A 135 -4.99 -5.99 10.71
CA GLY A 135 -6.13 -6.52 9.95
C GLY A 135 -5.78 -7.55 8.87
N PHE A 136 -4.50 -7.81 8.60
CA PHE A 136 -4.02 -8.65 7.51
C PHE A 136 -3.05 -9.73 8.01
N LYS A 137 -3.11 -10.92 7.40
CA LYS A 137 -2.44 -12.13 7.90
C LYS A 137 -0.94 -11.98 8.12
N GLN A 138 -0.18 -11.49 7.14
CA GLN A 138 1.28 -11.35 7.24
C GLN A 138 1.67 -10.34 8.31
N ALA A 139 0.94 -9.23 8.39
CA ALA A 139 1.19 -8.21 9.41
C ALA A 139 0.90 -8.75 10.82
N TRP A 140 -0.16 -9.55 10.96
CA TRP A 140 -0.49 -10.23 12.21
C TRP A 140 0.56 -11.27 12.62
N ASP A 141 0.96 -12.14 11.69
CA ASP A 141 1.99 -13.15 11.95
C ASP A 141 3.34 -12.51 12.31
N ALA A 142 3.72 -11.43 11.60
CA ALA A 142 4.94 -10.68 11.86
C ALA A 142 4.90 -10.00 13.24
N LEU A 143 3.78 -9.40 13.64
CA LEU A 143 3.62 -8.80 14.96
C LEU A 143 3.69 -9.84 16.08
N ILE A 144 3.06 -11.00 15.90
CA ILE A 144 3.15 -12.12 16.86
C ILE A 144 4.61 -12.55 17.03
N ALA A 145 5.34 -12.71 15.92
CA ALA A 145 6.75 -13.07 15.93
C ALA A 145 7.64 -11.98 16.56
N GLU A 146 7.39 -10.70 16.29
CA GLU A 146 8.10 -9.56 16.89
C GLU A 146 7.93 -9.53 18.41
N LYS A 147 6.72 -9.87 18.91
CA LYS A 147 6.46 -10.00 20.35
C LYS A 147 7.08 -11.27 20.96
N GLY A 148 7.76 -12.10 20.17
CA GLY A 148 8.44 -13.31 20.62
C GLY A 148 7.53 -14.52 20.76
N PHE A 149 6.37 -14.53 20.10
CA PHE A 149 5.40 -15.62 20.16
C PHE A 149 5.14 -16.22 18.77
N GLN A 150 4.50 -17.38 18.74
CA GLN A 150 3.91 -18.01 17.57
C GLN A 150 2.53 -18.56 17.95
N LEU A 151 1.60 -18.60 17.00
CA LEU A 151 0.26 -19.12 17.24
C LEU A 151 0.19 -20.61 16.86
N ILE A 152 -0.03 -21.48 17.84
CA ILE A 152 -0.21 -22.93 17.65
C ILE A 152 -1.52 -23.33 18.32
N ASP A 153 -2.46 -23.92 17.58
CA ASP A 153 -3.77 -24.39 18.08
C ASP A 153 -4.57 -23.33 18.85
N GLY A 154 -4.49 -22.07 18.41
CA GLY A 154 -5.17 -20.96 19.09
C GLY A 154 -4.53 -20.51 20.40
N GLN A 155 -3.32 -21.00 20.72
CA GLN A 155 -2.54 -20.57 21.86
C GLN A 155 -1.26 -19.84 21.42
N PHE A 156 -0.93 -18.74 22.10
CA PHE A 156 0.32 -18.03 21.90
C PHE A 156 1.44 -18.74 22.64
N VAL A 157 2.38 -19.32 21.90
CA VAL A 157 3.54 -20.06 22.42
C VAL A 157 4.80 -19.23 22.21
N PRO A 158 5.68 -19.04 23.22
CA PRO A 158 6.93 -18.32 23.02
C PRO A 158 7.82 -19.00 21.97
N ILE A 159 8.48 -18.21 21.12
CA ILE A 159 9.53 -18.68 20.22
C ILE A 159 10.78 -18.92 21.08
N GLY A 160 11.30 -20.15 21.11
CA GLY A 160 12.52 -20.50 21.83
C GLY A 160 13.74 -19.83 21.22
N ASN A 161 14.51 -19.10 22.03
CA ASN A 161 15.71 -18.35 21.61
C ASN A 161 16.78 -19.25 20.97
N GLU A 162 17.14 -19.00 19.71
CA GLU A 162 18.54 -19.13 19.27
C GLU A 162 19.25 -17.79 19.57
N VAL A 163 20.32 -17.87 20.35
CA VAL A 163 21.11 -16.73 20.81
C VAL A 163 22.26 -16.55 19.83
N ASP A 164 22.16 -15.58 18.92
CA ASP A 164 23.34 -15.03 18.25
C ASP A 164 23.72 -13.70 18.89
N THR A 165 24.92 -13.70 19.45
CA THR A 165 25.50 -12.60 20.22
C THR A 165 26.17 -11.61 19.27
N PRO A 166 25.86 -10.30 19.28
CA PRO A 166 26.73 -9.30 18.66
C PRO A 166 27.78 -8.83 19.67
N THR A 167 29.03 -8.72 19.25
CA THR A 167 30.11 -8.07 20.02
C THR A 167 30.57 -6.79 19.31
N ASP A 168 30.70 -5.74 20.11
CA ASP A 168 31.01 -4.33 19.79
C ASP A 168 32.36 -4.08 19.10
N THR A 169 32.50 -2.95 18.40
CA THR A 169 33.22 -1.74 18.89
C THR A 169 33.35 -0.60 17.86
N LEU A 170 33.23 0.63 18.38
CA LEU A 170 33.42 1.96 17.76
C LEU A 170 34.88 2.44 17.81
N ALA A 171 35.32 3.29 16.85
CA ALA A 171 36.36 4.32 17.06
C ALA A 171 36.39 5.40 15.95
N ASP A 172 36.75 6.63 16.34
CA ASP A 172 36.62 7.95 15.68
C ASP A 172 37.92 8.51 15.02
N SER A 173 37.77 9.23 13.88
CA SER A 173 38.38 10.51 13.37
C SER A 173 39.90 10.87 13.50
N PRO A 174 40.50 11.89 12.80
CA PRO A 174 40.36 12.49 11.44
C PRO A 174 41.71 12.88 10.72
N SER A 175 41.63 13.41 9.48
CA SER A 175 42.45 14.50 8.85
C SER A 175 42.98 14.26 7.41
N ALA A 176 43.09 15.36 6.66
CA ALA A 176 43.00 15.47 5.20
C ALA A 176 44.33 15.74 4.48
N SER A 177 44.42 15.35 3.20
CA SER A 177 44.91 16.21 2.08
C SER A 177 44.63 15.56 0.71
N ILE A 178 44.43 16.38 -0.33
CA ILE A 178 43.72 16.06 -1.58
C ILE A 178 44.71 15.78 -2.75
N VAL A 179 44.26 15.04 -3.79
CA VAL A 179 44.29 15.38 -5.25
C VAL A 179 44.64 14.19 -6.20
N ARG A 180 43.65 13.83 -7.07
CA ARG A 180 43.69 13.47 -8.53
C ARG A 180 42.81 12.30 -9.03
N HIS A 181 42.17 11.48 -8.19
CA HIS A 181 41.56 10.21 -8.63
C HIS A 181 40.03 10.05 -8.36
N LEU A 182 39.25 11.15 -8.35
CA LEU A 182 37.87 11.22 -7.81
C LEU A 182 36.71 10.96 -8.81
N THR A 183 36.61 9.75 -9.38
CA THR A 183 35.33 9.24 -9.98
C THR A 183 34.85 7.90 -9.40
N ALA A 184 35.68 7.19 -8.61
CA ALA A 184 35.26 5.97 -7.91
C ALA A 184 34.65 6.29 -6.52
N LEU A 185 33.34 6.08 -6.37
CA LEU A 185 32.60 6.14 -5.10
C LEU A 185 32.86 4.87 -4.27
N SER A 186 33.35 5.00 -3.03
CA SER A 186 33.38 3.88 -2.08
C SER A 186 31.98 3.65 -1.49
N ARG A 187 31.41 2.47 -1.69
CA ARG A 187 30.08 2.08 -1.18
C ARG A 187 30.18 0.80 -0.35
N SER A 188 29.37 0.69 0.70
CA SER A 188 29.18 -0.55 1.49
C SER A 188 28.33 -1.60 0.77
N ASN A 189 27.60 -1.21 -0.29
CA ASN A 189 26.70 -2.07 -1.07
C ASN A 189 27.16 -2.18 -2.53
N LEU A 190 26.77 -3.28 -3.21
CA LEU A 190 27.01 -3.51 -4.64
C LEU A 190 26.55 -2.32 -5.50
N SER A 191 27.22 -2.06 -6.63
CA SER A 191 26.80 -1.03 -7.60
C SER A 191 25.47 -1.37 -8.28
N ALA A 192 24.79 -0.35 -8.83
CA ALA A 192 23.51 -0.52 -9.52
C ALA A 192 23.50 -1.62 -10.61
N PRO A 193 24.50 -1.72 -11.52
CA PRO A 193 24.54 -2.83 -12.47
C PRO A 193 24.68 -4.20 -11.79
N MET A 194 25.48 -4.30 -10.73
CA MET A 194 25.65 -5.55 -9.97
C MET A 194 24.37 -5.93 -9.20
N GLN A 195 23.63 -4.96 -8.67
CA GLN A 195 22.31 -5.20 -8.06
C GLN A 195 21.29 -5.69 -9.09
N CYS A 196 21.31 -5.17 -10.33
CA CYS A 196 20.46 -5.67 -11.41
C CYS A 196 20.82 -7.13 -11.78
N LEU A 197 22.12 -7.46 -11.87
CA LEU A 197 22.56 -8.83 -12.08
C LEU A 197 22.09 -9.77 -10.96
N ALA A 198 22.18 -9.33 -9.70
CA ALA A 198 21.67 -10.08 -8.54
C ALA A 198 20.16 -10.34 -8.66
N ARG A 199 19.39 -9.28 -8.93
CA ARG A 199 17.92 -9.33 -9.03
C ARG A 199 17.43 -10.30 -10.11
N HIS A 200 18.18 -10.43 -11.21
CA HIS A 200 17.85 -11.32 -12.32
C HIS A 200 18.52 -12.69 -12.23
N GLY A 201 19.18 -13.01 -11.11
CA GLY A 201 19.73 -14.34 -10.83
C GLY A 201 21.03 -14.68 -11.57
N PHE A 202 21.79 -13.67 -12.01
CA PHE A 202 23.05 -13.88 -12.73
C PHE A 202 24.28 -13.91 -11.81
N LEU A 203 24.14 -13.54 -10.53
CA LEU A 203 25.22 -13.60 -9.55
C LEU A 203 25.17 -14.91 -8.75
N ASP A 204 25.44 -16.02 -9.44
CA ASP A 204 25.64 -17.36 -8.87
C ASP A 204 27.14 -17.68 -8.81
N SER A 205 27.55 -18.42 -7.77
CA SER A 205 28.87 -19.07 -7.64
C SER A 205 29.35 -19.85 -8.88
N ASN A 206 28.45 -20.29 -9.75
CA ASN A 206 28.78 -21.01 -11.00
C ASN A 206 29.18 -20.11 -12.17
N LEU A 207 28.92 -18.79 -12.10
CA LEU A 207 29.18 -17.85 -13.19
C LEU A 207 30.36 -16.93 -12.83
N SER A 208 31.28 -16.75 -13.78
CA SER A 208 32.42 -15.85 -13.62
C SER A 208 32.05 -14.41 -14.00
N VAL A 209 32.52 -13.44 -13.19
CA VAL A 209 32.30 -12.00 -13.38
C VAL A 209 33.62 -11.30 -13.65
N PHE A 210 33.65 -10.41 -14.65
CA PHE A 210 34.78 -9.52 -14.90
C PHE A 210 34.32 -8.06 -14.91
N ASP A 211 34.88 -7.24 -14.03
CA ASP A 211 34.55 -5.82 -13.92
C ASP A 211 35.56 -4.96 -14.70
N TYR A 212 35.12 -4.42 -15.84
CA TYR A 212 35.89 -3.61 -16.76
C TYR A 212 35.77 -2.14 -16.36
N GLY A 213 36.83 -1.59 -15.76
CA GLY A 213 36.82 -0.29 -15.09
C GLY A 213 36.41 -0.38 -13.62
N CYS A 214 36.96 -1.36 -12.89
CA CYS A 214 36.52 -1.68 -11.52
C CYS A 214 36.86 -0.62 -10.45
N GLY A 215 37.59 0.44 -10.81
CA GLY A 215 38.02 1.48 -9.89
C GLY A 215 38.75 0.90 -8.67
N LYS A 216 38.28 1.24 -7.46
CA LYS A 216 38.86 0.78 -6.20
C LYS A 216 38.52 -0.67 -5.82
N GLY A 217 37.71 -1.36 -6.64
CA GLY A 217 37.39 -2.77 -6.47
C GLY A 217 36.36 -3.08 -5.37
N ASP A 218 35.45 -2.16 -5.04
CA ASP A 218 34.39 -2.38 -4.04
C ASP A 218 33.46 -3.55 -4.41
N ASP A 219 32.99 -3.59 -5.66
CA ASP A 219 32.15 -4.69 -6.17
C ASP A 219 32.90 -6.02 -6.17
N ILE A 220 34.20 -6.01 -6.54
CA ILE A 220 35.06 -7.19 -6.50
C ILE A 220 35.16 -7.73 -5.07
N ARG A 221 35.35 -6.87 -4.06
CA ARG A 221 35.41 -7.29 -2.65
C ARG A 221 34.10 -7.92 -2.20
N ASN A 222 32.97 -7.29 -2.48
CA ASN A 222 31.65 -7.78 -2.09
C ASN A 222 31.30 -9.12 -2.77
N LEU A 223 31.59 -9.27 -4.06
CA LEU A 223 31.34 -10.51 -4.79
C LEU A 223 32.25 -11.66 -4.30
N LYS A 224 33.53 -11.38 -4.03
CA LYS A 224 34.44 -12.38 -3.42
C LYS A 224 33.96 -12.85 -2.05
N ALA A 225 33.44 -11.94 -1.22
CA ALA A 225 32.89 -12.30 0.09
C ALA A 225 31.68 -13.25 -0.02
N ASN A 226 30.97 -13.22 -1.14
CA ASN A 226 29.84 -14.12 -1.44
C ASN A 226 30.25 -15.33 -2.30
N SER A 227 31.55 -15.67 -2.35
CA SER A 227 32.08 -16.82 -3.10
C SER A 227 31.78 -16.82 -4.61
N ILE A 228 31.59 -15.63 -5.20
CA ILE A 228 31.39 -15.48 -6.65
C ILE A 228 32.77 -15.31 -7.32
N PRO A 229 33.11 -16.09 -8.36
CA PRO A 229 34.35 -15.92 -9.11
C PRO A 229 34.37 -14.55 -9.80
N VAL A 230 35.21 -13.63 -9.31
CA VAL A 230 35.30 -12.27 -9.86
C VAL A 230 36.74 -11.79 -10.04
N ALA A 231 36.99 -11.12 -11.15
CA ALA A 231 38.20 -10.34 -11.42
C ALA A 231 37.81 -8.96 -11.96
N GLY A 232 38.77 -8.04 -12.05
CA GLY A 232 38.52 -6.77 -12.69
C GLY A 232 39.80 -6.05 -13.03
N TRP A 233 39.67 -5.09 -13.93
CA TRP A 233 40.76 -4.28 -14.46
C TRP A 233 40.34 -2.82 -14.43
N ASP A 234 41.28 -1.93 -14.17
CA ASP A 234 41.09 -0.49 -14.24
C ASP A 234 42.39 0.16 -14.73
N PRO A 235 42.34 1.11 -15.67
CA PRO A 235 43.54 1.71 -16.24
C PRO A 235 44.39 2.48 -15.22
N HIS A 236 43.81 2.89 -14.07
CA HIS A 236 44.51 3.64 -13.03
C HIS A 236 44.71 2.83 -11.75
N TYR A 237 43.66 2.18 -11.25
CA TYR A 237 43.66 1.52 -9.95
C TYR A 237 44.12 0.07 -9.99
N ALA A 238 44.05 -0.58 -11.15
CA ALA A 238 44.43 -1.97 -11.34
C ALA A 238 45.05 -2.21 -12.74
N PRO A 239 46.07 -1.42 -13.15
CA PRO A 239 46.59 -1.47 -14.53
C PRO A 239 47.30 -2.79 -14.84
N ASP A 240 47.91 -3.41 -13.83
CA ASP A 240 48.66 -4.66 -13.94
C ASP A 240 47.78 -5.92 -13.93
N GLN A 241 46.47 -5.77 -13.70
CA GLN A 241 45.54 -6.90 -13.77
C GLN A 241 45.30 -7.31 -15.22
N LEU A 242 45.24 -8.61 -15.49
CA LEU A 242 45.01 -9.09 -16.84
C LEU A 242 43.52 -8.98 -17.21
N LYS A 243 43.26 -8.43 -18.40
CA LYS A 243 41.95 -8.51 -19.04
C LYS A 243 41.70 -9.97 -19.42
N GLN A 244 40.70 -10.59 -18.80
CA GLN A 244 40.37 -11.99 -19.01
C GLN A 244 38.90 -12.16 -19.37
N GLU A 245 38.59 -13.23 -20.08
CA GLU A 245 37.21 -13.57 -20.42
C GLU A 245 36.43 -14.03 -19.18
N ALA A 246 35.14 -13.69 -19.14
CA ALA A 246 34.21 -14.11 -18.11
C ALA A 246 32.82 -14.35 -18.68
N ASP A 247 31.99 -15.10 -17.96
CA ASP A 247 30.59 -15.31 -18.30
C ASP A 247 29.85 -13.97 -18.35
N ILE A 248 30.10 -13.12 -17.36
CA ILE A 248 29.50 -11.80 -17.22
C ILE A 248 30.62 -10.76 -17.22
N VAL A 249 30.50 -9.74 -18.08
CA VAL A 249 31.38 -8.56 -18.04
C VAL A 249 30.55 -7.34 -17.67
N ASN A 250 30.98 -6.59 -16.67
CA ASN A 250 30.41 -5.30 -16.32
C ASN A 250 31.26 -4.17 -16.90
N LEU A 251 30.63 -3.24 -17.61
CA LEU A 251 31.19 -1.97 -18.06
C LEU A 251 30.37 -0.84 -17.39
N GLY A 252 30.47 -0.80 -16.07
CA GLY A 252 29.65 0.06 -15.22
C GLY A 252 30.17 1.49 -15.16
N PHE A 253 29.44 2.44 -15.74
CA PHE A 253 29.73 3.87 -15.69
C PHE A 253 31.07 4.31 -16.32
N VAL A 254 31.65 3.49 -17.18
CA VAL A 254 32.95 3.75 -17.83
C VAL A 254 32.79 4.62 -19.07
N ILE A 255 31.84 4.28 -19.95
CA ILE A 255 31.68 5.02 -21.22
C ILE A 255 31.25 6.47 -21.02
N ASN A 256 30.70 6.83 -19.87
CA ASN A 256 30.31 8.20 -19.58
C ASN A 256 31.45 9.08 -19.07
N VAL A 257 32.63 8.53 -18.75
CA VAL A 257 33.79 9.32 -18.29
C VAL A 257 34.90 9.46 -19.33
N ILE A 258 34.77 8.78 -20.48
CA ILE A 258 35.74 8.84 -21.58
C ILE A 258 35.30 9.93 -22.57
N GLU A 259 36.13 10.96 -22.72
CA GLU A 259 35.88 12.12 -23.59
C GLU A 259 36.08 11.83 -25.07
N ASP A 260 36.97 10.90 -25.40
CA ASP A 260 37.26 10.52 -26.77
C ASP A 260 36.23 9.50 -27.26
N TYR A 261 35.61 9.79 -28.40
CA TYR A 261 34.57 8.93 -28.96
C TYR A 261 35.14 7.58 -29.44
N GLN A 262 36.33 7.58 -30.01
CA GLN A 262 36.97 6.37 -30.51
C GLN A 262 37.39 5.46 -29.35
N GLU A 263 37.94 6.02 -28.27
CA GLU A 263 38.26 5.28 -27.06
C GLU A 263 37.02 4.67 -26.40
N ARG A 264 35.88 5.38 -26.40
CA ARG A 264 34.59 4.81 -25.94
C ARG A 264 34.18 3.57 -26.73
N LEU A 265 34.30 3.63 -28.06
CA LEU A 265 34.01 2.48 -28.93
C LEU A 265 34.97 1.32 -28.62
N GLU A 266 36.25 1.60 -28.46
CA GLU A 266 37.26 0.58 -28.15
C GLU A 266 37.05 -0.06 -26.77
N ALA A 267 36.68 0.72 -25.76
CA ALA A 267 36.33 0.21 -24.44
C ALA A 267 35.10 -0.70 -24.51
N LEU A 268 34.04 -0.29 -25.22
CA LEU A 268 32.82 -1.07 -25.40
C LEU A 268 33.08 -2.39 -26.15
N ILE A 269 33.77 -2.33 -27.29
CA ILE A 269 34.14 -3.51 -28.09
C ILE A 269 35.09 -4.41 -27.29
N GLY A 270 36.02 -3.82 -26.54
CA GLY A 270 36.95 -4.53 -25.68
C GLY A 270 36.24 -5.32 -24.59
N ALA A 271 35.29 -4.70 -23.89
CA ALA A 271 34.47 -5.36 -22.88
C ALA A 271 33.64 -6.51 -23.51
N TYR A 272 33.01 -6.27 -24.66
CA TYR A 272 32.20 -7.28 -25.36
C TYR A 272 33.01 -8.50 -25.84
N ARG A 273 34.28 -8.31 -26.19
CA ARG A 273 35.18 -9.42 -26.56
C ARG A 273 35.42 -10.36 -25.38
N LEU A 274 35.56 -9.82 -24.17
CA LEU A 274 35.79 -10.59 -22.95
C LEU A 274 34.52 -11.30 -22.45
N THR A 275 33.36 -10.89 -22.92
CA THR A 275 32.08 -11.50 -22.55
C THR A 275 31.90 -12.88 -23.19
N ARG A 276 31.49 -13.87 -22.40
CA ARG A 276 30.97 -15.15 -22.92
C ARG A 276 29.46 -15.20 -22.99
N GLN A 277 28.75 -14.74 -21.95
CA GLN A 277 27.28 -14.77 -21.89
C GLN A 277 26.67 -13.38 -21.93
N ILE A 278 26.99 -12.49 -20.98
CA ILE A 278 26.29 -11.20 -20.79
C ILE A 278 27.28 -10.05 -20.60
N LEU A 279 27.11 -8.99 -21.39
CA LEU A 279 27.73 -7.70 -21.16
C LEU A 279 26.70 -6.78 -20.50
N VAL A 280 27.06 -6.22 -19.35
CA VAL A 280 26.28 -5.17 -18.68
C VAL A 280 26.93 -3.84 -18.94
N VAL A 281 26.19 -2.89 -19.49
CA VAL A 281 26.70 -1.53 -19.70
C VAL A 281 25.83 -0.56 -18.92
N SER A 282 26.47 0.36 -18.20
CA SER A 282 25.77 1.43 -17.48
C SER A 282 26.36 2.80 -17.79
N ALA A 283 25.51 3.81 -17.91
CA ALA A 283 25.93 5.19 -18.09
C ALA A 283 24.95 6.17 -17.43
N MET A 284 25.43 7.39 -17.15
CA MET A 284 24.58 8.43 -16.57
C MET A 284 23.60 8.99 -17.61
N LEU A 285 22.34 9.13 -17.21
CA LEU A 285 21.30 9.77 -18.03
C LEU A 285 21.21 11.27 -17.74
N PHE A 286 20.67 12.02 -18.71
CA PHE A 286 20.40 13.45 -18.57
C PHE A 286 19.40 13.74 -17.43
N ASN A 287 19.70 14.72 -16.56
CA ASN A 287 18.79 15.22 -15.52
C ASN A 287 18.83 16.76 -15.46
N GLN A 288 17.82 17.41 -14.87
CA GLN A 288 17.75 18.89 -14.80
C GLN A 288 18.94 19.53 -14.03
N ASN A 289 19.67 18.75 -13.22
CA ASN A 289 20.89 19.18 -12.52
C ASN A 289 22.19 18.99 -13.34
N ALA A 290 22.14 18.31 -14.49
CA ALA A 290 23.29 17.96 -15.32
C ALA A 290 23.90 19.17 -16.06
N LEU A 291 23.17 20.28 -16.13
CA LEU A 291 23.57 21.51 -16.83
C LEU A 291 24.55 22.42 -16.04
N LYS A 292 25.03 22.00 -14.87
CA LYS A 292 25.91 22.82 -14.01
C LYS A 292 27.41 22.77 -14.37
N GLY A 293 27.78 22.22 -15.53
CA GLY A 293 29.17 22.08 -16.00
C GLY A 293 29.46 22.90 -17.27
N GLN A 294 30.75 23.09 -17.59
CA GLN A 294 31.15 23.72 -18.85
C GLN A 294 31.00 22.71 -20.01
N PRO A 295 30.29 23.03 -21.10
CA PRO A 295 30.19 22.15 -22.26
C PRO A 295 31.58 21.82 -22.83
N TYR A 296 31.83 20.55 -23.13
CA TYR A 296 33.08 20.07 -23.73
C TYR A 296 32.80 18.85 -24.60
N ASN A 297 33.15 18.91 -25.88
CA ASN A 297 32.76 17.91 -26.90
C ASN A 297 31.25 17.61 -26.84
N ASP A 298 30.86 16.35 -26.64
CA ASP A 298 29.49 15.89 -26.51
C ASP A 298 29.02 15.75 -25.05
N GLY A 299 29.83 16.19 -24.08
CA GLY A 299 29.54 16.11 -22.65
C GLY A 299 29.79 17.44 -21.92
N VAL A 300 30.00 17.34 -20.61
CA VAL A 300 30.30 18.49 -19.75
C VAL A 300 31.52 18.22 -18.88
N ILE A 301 32.32 19.25 -18.64
CA ILE A 301 33.35 19.27 -17.61
C ILE A 301 32.69 19.73 -16.30
N THR A 302 32.73 18.87 -15.29
CA THR A 302 32.17 19.17 -13.96
C THR A 302 33.04 20.18 -13.21
N GLN A 303 32.53 20.76 -12.12
CA GLN A 303 33.30 21.65 -11.23
C GLN A 303 34.56 20.99 -10.63
N ARG A 304 34.66 19.65 -10.68
CA ARG A 304 35.83 18.87 -10.26
C ARG A 304 36.83 18.61 -11.41
N ASN A 305 36.63 19.26 -12.57
CA ASN A 305 37.42 19.13 -13.78
C ASN A 305 37.46 17.71 -14.37
N THR A 306 36.33 16.99 -14.29
CA THR A 306 36.16 15.66 -14.89
C THR A 306 35.17 15.72 -16.03
N PHE A 307 35.45 15.02 -17.13
CA PHE A 307 34.49 14.86 -18.23
C PHE A 307 33.35 13.93 -17.81
N GLN A 308 32.14 14.28 -18.23
CA GLN A 308 30.95 13.48 -18.03
C GLN A 308 30.02 13.61 -19.24
N LYS A 309 29.79 12.50 -19.94
CA LYS A 309 28.72 12.37 -20.93
C LYS A 309 27.42 11.96 -20.23
N TYR A 310 26.36 12.70 -20.51
CA TYR A 310 24.99 12.31 -20.15
C TYR A 310 24.28 11.84 -21.41
N TYR A 311 23.66 10.66 -21.34
CA TYR A 311 22.92 10.08 -22.44
C TYR A 311 21.41 10.27 -22.26
N THR A 312 20.67 10.25 -23.36
CA THR A 312 19.26 9.84 -23.28
C THR A 312 19.16 8.31 -23.30
N GLN A 313 18.05 7.74 -22.81
CA GLN A 313 17.87 6.29 -22.83
C GLN A 313 17.91 5.74 -24.26
N THR A 314 17.31 6.45 -25.21
CA THR A 314 17.29 6.09 -26.65
C THR A 314 18.67 6.17 -27.27
N GLU A 315 19.38 7.29 -27.08
CA GLU A 315 20.74 7.50 -27.59
C GLU A 315 21.70 6.41 -27.08
N LEU A 316 21.63 6.08 -25.79
CA LEU A 316 22.45 5.02 -25.22
C LEU A 316 22.12 3.66 -25.86
N LYS A 317 20.84 3.33 -26.02
CA LYS A 317 20.41 2.08 -26.67
C LYS A 317 20.94 1.99 -28.10
N GLU A 318 20.81 3.05 -28.88
CA GLU A 318 21.26 3.10 -30.28
C GLU A 318 22.78 2.96 -30.37
N PHE A 319 23.52 3.74 -29.57
CA PHE A 319 24.98 3.66 -29.49
C PHE A 319 25.47 2.23 -29.20
N LEU A 320 24.86 1.55 -28.22
CA LEU A 320 25.22 0.18 -27.85
C LEU A 320 24.87 -0.82 -28.95
N SER A 321 23.63 -0.76 -29.45
CA SER A 321 23.12 -1.72 -30.43
C SER A 321 23.84 -1.63 -31.77
N ASP A 322 24.14 -0.41 -32.23
CA ASP A 322 24.81 -0.18 -33.51
C ASP A 322 26.28 -0.56 -33.44
N THR A 323 26.97 -0.22 -32.34
CA THR A 323 28.39 -0.55 -32.16
C THR A 323 28.63 -2.06 -32.06
N LEU A 324 27.77 -2.77 -31.33
CA LEU A 324 27.93 -4.21 -31.09
C LEU A 324 27.18 -5.08 -32.09
N VAL A 325 26.37 -4.49 -32.97
CA VAL A 325 25.49 -5.18 -33.93
C VAL A 325 24.64 -6.27 -33.24
N THR A 326 24.26 -5.99 -31.98
CA THR A 326 23.57 -6.89 -31.07
C THR A 326 22.59 -6.06 -30.26
N ASP A 327 21.34 -6.50 -30.11
CA ASP A 327 20.31 -5.66 -29.50
C ASP A 327 20.55 -5.45 -28.00
N ALA A 328 20.62 -4.19 -27.57
CA ALA A 328 20.77 -3.82 -26.18
C ALA A 328 19.41 -3.80 -25.46
N ILE A 329 19.25 -4.68 -24.46
CA ILE A 329 18.01 -4.78 -23.68
C ILE A 329 18.07 -3.83 -22.49
N PRO A 330 17.17 -2.84 -22.38
CA PRO A 330 17.08 -2.00 -21.18
C PRO A 330 16.59 -2.82 -19.99
N VAL A 331 17.26 -2.66 -18.84
CA VAL A 331 16.95 -3.38 -17.58
C VAL A 331 16.68 -2.41 -16.41
N ALA A 332 17.24 -1.20 -16.49
CA ALA A 332 16.91 -0.08 -15.62
C ALA A 332 17.32 1.22 -16.34
N PRO A 333 16.92 2.41 -15.84
CA PRO A 333 17.38 3.68 -16.41
C PRO A 333 18.92 3.75 -16.46
N GLY A 334 19.46 3.90 -17.68
CA GLY A 334 20.90 3.95 -17.91
C GLY A 334 21.63 2.60 -17.82
N ILE A 335 20.93 1.47 -17.68
CA ILE A 335 21.52 0.11 -17.55
C ILE A 335 20.96 -0.82 -18.63
N PHE A 336 21.86 -1.44 -19.39
CA PHE A 336 21.53 -2.35 -20.49
C PHE A 336 22.25 -3.70 -20.36
N PHE A 337 21.54 -4.78 -20.69
CA PHE A 337 22.13 -6.11 -20.89
C PHE A 337 22.24 -6.41 -22.38
N ILE A 338 23.41 -6.89 -22.80
CA ILE A 338 23.70 -7.35 -24.16
C ILE A 338 24.12 -8.80 -24.07
N PHE A 339 23.33 -9.69 -24.68
CA PHE A 339 23.56 -11.13 -24.62
C PHE A 339 24.38 -11.59 -25.82
N LYS A 340 25.48 -12.29 -25.54
CA LYS A 340 26.27 -13.01 -26.53
C LYS A 340 25.84 -14.47 -26.62
N ASP A 341 25.39 -15.04 -25.49
CA ASP A 341 24.70 -16.32 -25.44
C ASP A 341 23.18 -16.16 -25.67
N GLN A 342 22.70 -16.74 -26.76
CA GLN A 342 21.29 -16.69 -27.16
C GLN A 342 20.39 -17.54 -26.25
N ASP A 343 20.91 -18.56 -25.56
CA ASP A 343 20.11 -19.37 -24.64
C ASP A 343 19.92 -18.65 -23.30
N ALA A 344 20.96 -17.96 -22.80
CA ALA A 344 20.83 -17.03 -21.68
C ALA A 344 19.86 -15.89 -21.99
N GLU A 345 19.90 -15.34 -23.21
CA GLU A 345 18.98 -14.29 -23.67
C GLU A 345 17.51 -14.73 -23.63
N GLN A 346 17.22 -15.92 -24.17
CA GLN A 346 15.87 -16.48 -24.18
C GLN A 346 15.34 -16.71 -22.75
N ARG A 347 16.18 -17.27 -21.86
CA ARG A 347 15.82 -17.47 -20.45
C ARG A 347 15.54 -16.14 -19.76
N PHE A 348 16.37 -15.13 -20.00
CA PHE A 348 16.20 -13.80 -19.43
C PHE A 348 14.88 -13.14 -19.86
N LEU A 349 14.60 -13.10 -21.16
CA LEU A 349 13.40 -12.45 -21.69
C LEU A 349 12.11 -13.14 -21.22
N LEU A 350 12.13 -14.47 -21.10
CA LEU A 350 11.00 -15.22 -20.54
C LEU A 350 10.84 -14.94 -19.04
N ASN A 351 11.94 -14.94 -18.29
CA ASN A 351 11.91 -14.66 -16.85
C ASN A 351 11.51 -13.21 -16.54
N ARG A 352 11.78 -12.26 -17.44
CA ARG A 352 11.25 -10.89 -17.35
C ARG A 352 9.72 -10.86 -17.43
N GLN A 353 9.13 -11.83 -18.11
CA GLN A 353 7.68 -12.02 -18.18
C GLN A 353 7.19 -13.06 -17.17
N ARG A 354 7.95 -13.45 -16.14
CA ARG A 354 7.43 -14.42 -15.17
C ARG A 354 6.51 -13.78 -14.16
N SER A 355 5.31 -14.36 -14.01
CA SER A 355 4.48 -14.04 -12.86
C SER A 355 5.15 -14.49 -11.56
N ARG A 356 5.22 -13.59 -10.57
CA ARG A 356 5.70 -13.95 -9.22
C ARG A 356 4.74 -14.89 -8.46
N ARG A 357 3.59 -15.25 -9.06
CA ARG A 357 2.60 -16.20 -8.53
C ARG A 357 3.20 -17.53 -8.04
N ASN A 358 4.28 -18.01 -8.69
CA ASN A 358 4.73 -19.39 -8.55
C ASN A 358 5.83 -19.65 -7.49
N ILE A 359 6.40 -18.64 -6.83
CA ILE A 359 7.65 -18.84 -6.05
C ILE A 359 7.43 -19.05 -4.54
N LEU A 360 6.28 -18.68 -3.95
CA LEU A 360 6.27 -18.43 -2.49
C LEU A 360 5.25 -19.18 -1.60
N ARG A 361 4.57 -20.24 -2.06
CA ARG A 361 3.86 -21.09 -1.07
C ARG A 361 3.59 -22.51 -1.55
N VAL A 362 4.35 -23.47 -1.02
CA VAL A 362 3.77 -24.78 -0.72
C VAL A 362 2.91 -24.54 0.52
N PRO A 363 1.57 -24.72 0.49
CA PRO A 363 0.79 -24.69 1.71
C PRO A 363 1.34 -25.81 2.60
N GLN A 364 1.99 -25.45 3.72
CA GLN A 364 2.12 -26.42 4.79
C GLN A 364 0.70 -26.65 5.30
N ARG A 365 0.17 -27.87 5.12
CA ARG A 365 -1.09 -28.26 5.74
C ARG A 365 -1.04 -27.87 7.22
N PRO A 366 -2.05 -27.18 7.75
CA PRO A 366 -2.14 -26.97 9.19
C PRO A 366 -2.18 -28.35 9.86
N PHE A 367 -1.31 -28.53 10.86
CA PHE A 367 -1.45 -29.64 11.80
C PHE A 367 -2.74 -29.41 12.61
N GLY A 368 -3.70 -30.33 12.52
CA GLY A 368 -4.84 -30.43 13.45
C GLY A 368 -4.65 -31.62 14.42
N PRO A 369 -5.18 -31.59 15.67
CA PRO A 369 -4.82 -32.52 16.75
C PRO A 369 -5.82 -33.71 16.91
N PRO A 370 -5.64 -34.64 17.88
CA PRO A 370 -4.54 -35.57 18.15
C PRO A 370 -4.73 -36.96 17.47
N GLN A 371 -3.65 -37.73 17.40
CA GLN A 371 -3.41 -38.89 16.52
C GLN A 371 -4.53 -39.97 16.40
N PRO A 372 -5.10 -40.18 15.19
CA PRO A 372 -5.31 -41.52 14.68
C PRO A 372 -4.00 -42.09 14.10
N LYS A 373 -3.90 -43.41 13.91
CA LYS A 373 -2.69 -44.06 13.37
C LYS A 373 -2.29 -43.42 12.04
N LEU A 374 -1.17 -42.69 12.00
CA LEU A 374 -0.57 -42.16 10.78
C LEU A 374 -0.63 -43.22 9.69
N SER A 375 -1.28 -42.87 8.58
CA SER A 375 -1.35 -43.73 7.41
C SER A 375 0.08 -44.07 6.95
N ARG A 376 0.23 -45.22 6.30
CA ARG A 376 1.53 -45.62 5.73
C ARG A 376 2.10 -44.53 4.80
N ARG A 377 1.24 -43.74 4.15
CA ARG A 377 1.61 -42.66 3.23
C ARG A 377 2.17 -41.44 3.95
N GLU A 378 1.52 -40.97 5.01
CA GLU A 378 1.99 -39.80 5.78
C GLU A 378 3.37 -40.05 6.40
N LYS A 379 3.63 -41.29 6.84
CA LYS A 379 4.96 -41.68 7.33
C LYS A 379 6.02 -41.61 6.24
N ILE A 380 5.71 -42.07 5.03
CA ILE A 380 6.63 -42.00 3.88
C ILE A 380 6.89 -40.53 3.51
N TYR A 381 5.85 -39.70 3.45
CA TYR A 381 5.99 -38.27 3.18
C TYR A 381 6.87 -37.58 4.22
N GLN A 382 6.61 -37.77 5.51
CA GLN A 382 7.43 -37.18 6.59
C GLN A 382 8.90 -37.63 6.52
N THR A 383 9.14 -38.90 6.20
CA THR A 383 10.50 -39.45 6.09
C THR A 383 11.29 -38.80 4.94
N TYR A 384 10.65 -38.59 3.78
CA TYR A 384 11.30 -38.07 2.57
C TYR A 384 10.93 -36.62 2.25
N ARG A 385 10.45 -35.86 3.25
CA ARG A 385 9.99 -34.48 3.08
C ARG A 385 11.04 -33.58 2.42
N HIS A 386 12.30 -33.72 2.85
CA HIS A 386 13.44 -32.98 2.31
C HIS A 386 13.70 -33.24 0.82
N LEU A 387 13.25 -34.37 0.26
CA LEU A 387 13.35 -34.67 -1.19
C LEU A 387 12.08 -34.28 -1.95
N LEU A 388 10.92 -34.46 -1.32
CA LEU A 388 9.62 -34.24 -1.96
C LEU A 388 9.23 -32.76 -2.04
N ASP A 389 9.54 -31.96 -1.02
CA ASP A 389 9.19 -30.53 -1.01
C ASP A 389 9.96 -29.75 -2.10
N PRO A 390 11.28 -29.92 -2.29
CA PRO A 390 11.99 -29.28 -3.41
C PRO A 390 11.52 -29.77 -4.79
N LEU A 391 11.19 -31.05 -4.92
CA LEU A 391 10.65 -31.60 -6.16
C LEU A 391 9.29 -30.98 -6.50
N TRP A 392 8.43 -30.77 -5.49
CA TRP A 392 7.14 -30.10 -5.67
C TRP A 392 7.31 -28.62 -6.03
N GLN A 393 8.20 -27.90 -5.34
CA GLN A 393 8.55 -26.52 -5.68
C GLN A 393 9.05 -26.40 -7.12
N GLN A 394 9.92 -27.29 -7.57
CA GLN A 394 10.40 -27.31 -8.95
C GLN A 394 9.26 -27.60 -9.94
N THR A 395 8.33 -28.49 -9.59
CA THR A 395 7.15 -28.80 -10.41
C THR A 395 6.23 -27.58 -10.56
N LEU A 396 5.97 -26.85 -9.46
CA LEU A 396 5.21 -25.60 -9.49
C LEU A 396 5.93 -24.49 -10.27
N ALA A 397 7.25 -24.36 -10.10
CA ALA A 397 8.05 -23.38 -10.84
C ALA A 397 8.05 -23.62 -12.36
N LEU A 398 7.98 -24.89 -12.78
CA LEU A 398 7.86 -25.28 -14.18
C LEU A 398 6.41 -25.19 -14.69
N GLY A 399 5.41 -25.35 -13.82
CA GLY A 399 3.99 -25.48 -14.22
C GLY A 399 3.69 -26.79 -14.96
N ARG A 400 4.61 -27.76 -14.92
CA ARG A 400 4.52 -29.10 -15.52
C ARG A 400 5.43 -30.05 -14.75
N LEU A 401 5.29 -31.34 -15.01
CA LEU A 401 6.21 -32.34 -14.45
C LEU A 401 7.65 -32.11 -14.99
N PRO A 402 8.66 -32.13 -14.10
CA PRO A 402 10.05 -31.97 -14.50
C PRO A 402 10.54 -33.20 -15.29
N ASP A 403 11.38 -32.95 -16.30
CA ASP A 403 12.17 -34.01 -16.92
C ASP A 403 13.27 -34.50 -15.96
N LYS A 404 13.84 -35.68 -16.19
CA LYS A 404 14.92 -36.24 -15.37
C LYS A 404 16.10 -35.27 -15.20
N THR A 405 16.41 -34.48 -16.22
CA THR A 405 17.48 -33.47 -16.18
C THR A 405 17.14 -32.23 -15.36
N GLU A 406 15.87 -32.04 -15.00
CA GLU A 406 15.34 -30.89 -14.26
C GLU A 406 14.97 -31.25 -12.82
N ILE A 407 15.16 -32.51 -12.39
CA ILE A 407 14.83 -33.00 -11.04
C ILE A 407 16.02 -32.76 -10.10
N PRO A 408 15.84 -31.97 -9.02
CA PRO A 408 16.81 -31.87 -7.94
C PRO A 408 17.02 -33.24 -7.27
N GLU A 409 18.24 -33.54 -6.84
CA GLU A 409 18.55 -34.75 -6.06
C GLU A 409 18.03 -36.08 -6.68
N LEU A 410 18.06 -36.18 -8.02
CA LEU A 410 17.55 -37.33 -8.79
C LEU A 410 18.03 -38.69 -8.27
N ILE A 411 19.29 -38.78 -7.82
CA ILE A 411 19.90 -40.01 -7.31
C ILE A 411 19.19 -40.43 -6.01
N ALA A 412 19.12 -39.53 -5.02
CA ALA A 412 18.49 -39.79 -3.73
C ALA A 412 16.99 -40.13 -3.87
N LEU A 413 16.27 -39.44 -4.75
CA LEU A 413 14.87 -39.74 -5.06
C LEU A 413 14.69 -41.13 -5.67
N THR A 414 15.62 -41.54 -6.54
CA THR A 414 15.60 -42.87 -7.17
C THR A 414 15.91 -43.98 -6.18
N GLU A 415 16.84 -43.75 -5.24
CA GLU A 415 17.13 -44.69 -4.16
C GLU A 415 15.94 -44.87 -3.21
N ALA A 416 15.25 -43.77 -2.85
CA ALA A 416 14.12 -43.79 -1.92
C ALA A 416 12.84 -44.41 -2.51
N PHE A 417 12.50 -44.11 -3.77
CA PHE A 417 11.22 -44.51 -4.40
C PHE A 417 11.38 -45.56 -5.52
N GLY A 418 12.61 -45.97 -5.81
CA GLY A 418 12.98 -46.90 -6.89
C GLY A 418 13.07 -46.25 -8.27
N THR A 419 12.18 -45.30 -8.59
CA THR A 419 12.27 -44.48 -9.81
C THR A 419 11.74 -43.06 -9.57
N ALA A 420 12.29 -42.07 -10.27
CA ALA A 420 11.81 -40.69 -10.22
C ALA A 420 10.31 -40.55 -10.56
N ASN A 421 9.80 -41.34 -11.51
CA ASN A 421 8.38 -41.34 -11.86
C ASN A 421 7.48 -41.85 -10.72
N LYS A 422 7.96 -42.77 -9.87
CA LYS A 422 7.22 -43.21 -8.69
C LYS A 422 7.19 -42.12 -7.62
N ALA A 423 8.27 -41.38 -7.44
CA ALA A 423 8.30 -40.21 -6.55
C ALA A 423 7.33 -39.12 -7.03
N LEU A 424 7.33 -38.79 -8.32
CA LEU A 424 6.39 -37.81 -8.90
C LEU A 424 4.93 -38.25 -8.75
N ARG A 425 4.59 -39.52 -8.98
CA ARG A 425 3.22 -40.03 -8.75
C ARG A 425 2.83 -39.95 -7.28
N PHE A 426 3.74 -40.36 -6.39
CA PHE A 426 3.49 -40.25 -4.94
C PHE A 426 3.22 -38.80 -4.55
N MET A 427 4.02 -37.86 -5.04
CA MET A 427 3.87 -36.42 -4.83
C MET A 427 2.51 -35.90 -5.34
N LEU A 428 2.13 -36.21 -6.59
CA LEU A 428 0.84 -35.79 -7.15
C LEU A 428 -0.37 -36.32 -6.37
N GLU A 429 -0.25 -37.50 -5.76
CA GLU A 429 -1.30 -38.04 -4.89
C GLU A 429 -1.32 -37.40 -3.48
N GLN A 430 -0.30 -36.65 -3.09
CA GLN A 430 -0.22 -35.96 -1.80
C GLN A 430 -0.65 -34.50 -1.86
N PHE A 431 -0.32 -33.79 -2.95
CA PHE A 431 -0.58 -32.36 -3.12
C PHE A 431 -1.85 -32.10 -3.94
N GLU A 432 -2.42 -30.90 -3.78
CA GLU A 432 -3.65 -30.49 -4.48
C GLU A 432 -3.37 -30.21 -5.96
N GLU A 433 -4.18 -30.81 -6.83
CA GLU A 433 -4.06 -30.69 -8.29
C GLU A 433 -4.31 -29.25 -8.77
N ASP A 434 -5.18 -28.52 -8.07
CA ASP A 434 -5.54 -27.12 -8.39
C ASP A 434 -4.32 -26.19 -8.35
N LEU A 435 -3.38 -26.40 -7.43
CA LEU A 435 -2.16 -25.58 -7.34
C LEU A 435 -1.24 -25.78 -8.55
N LEU A 436 -1.11 -27.02 -9.04
CA LEU A 436 -0.33 -27.30 -10.24
C LEU A 436 -0.99 -26.71 -11.48
N GLU A 437 -2.32 -26.77 -11.55
CA GLU A 437 -3.09 -26.21 -12.65
C GLU A 437 -2.99 -24.67 -12.71
N GLN A 438 -3.05 -23.99 -11.56
CA GLN A 438 -2.79 -22.55 -11.47
C GLN A 438 -1.36 -22.21 -11.92
N ALA A 439 -0.37 -22.97 -11.45
CA ALA A 439 1.02 -22.77 -11.84
C ALA A 439 1.24 -22.99 -13.34
N ARG A 440 0.57 -24.00 -13.91
CA ARG A 440 0.54 -24.30 -15.36
C ARG A 440 -0.05 -23.14 -16.15
N GLN A 441 -1.21 -22.62 -15.74
CA GLN A 441 -1.87 -21.51 -16.44
C GLN A 441 -1.02 -20.23 -16.36
N SER A 442 -0.44 -19.93 -15.19
CA SER A 442 0.48 -18.80 -15.05
C SER A 442 1.68 -18.93 -15.99
N ARG A 443 2.25 -20.13 -16.11
CA ARG A 443 3.36 -20.38 -17.02
C ARG A 443 2.97 -20.19 -18.48
N ILE A 444 1.79 -20.68 -18.87
CA ILE A 444 1.23 -20.47 -20.21
C ILE A 444 1.10 -18.97 -20.52
N ASP A 445 0.56 -18.19 -19.57
CA ASP A 445 0.38 -16.75 -19.72
C ASP A 445 1.71 -16.01 -19.92
N ASP A 446 2.75 -16.39 -19.18
CA ASP A 446 4.12 -15.85 -19.34
C ASP A 446 4.65 -16.12 -20.76
N PHE A 447 4.47 -17.35 -21.25
CA PHE A 447 4.89 -17.75 -22.60
C PHE A 447 4.11 -17.04 -23.70
N LEU A 448 2.79 -16.92 -23.56
CA LEU A 448 1.95 -16.21 -24.52
C LEU A 448 2.36 -14.74 -24.61
N THR A 449 2.60 -14.10 -23.46
CA THR A 449 3.06 -12.71 -23.39
C THR A 449 4.40 -12.53 -24.07
N TYR A 450 5.38 -13.38 -23.72
CA TYR A 450 6.71 -13.39 -24.32
C TYR A 450 6.66 -13.55 -25.85
N LEU A 451 5.98 -14.59 -26.35
CA LEU A 451 5.89 -14.88 -27.78
C LEU A 451 5.11 -13.82 -28.55
N ALA A 452 4.07 -13.23 -27.95
CA ALA A 452 3.31 -12.15 -28.57
C ALA A 452 4.19 -10.92 -28.78
N LEU A 453 4.88 -10.46 -27.74
CA LEU A 453 5.73 -9.26 -27.78
C LEU A 453 6.97 -9.45 -28.67
N GLN A 454 7.46 -10.68 -28.84
CA GLN A 454 8.51 -10.97 -29.81
C GLN A 454 8.16 -10.63 -31.25
N THR A 455 6.86 -10.56 -31.60
CA THR A 455 6.41 -10.16 -32.93
C THR A 455 6.91 -8.76 -33.33
N PHE A 456 7.16 -7.88 -32.35
CA PHE A 456 7.66 -6.52 -32.56
C PHE A 456 9.19 -6.40 -32.53
N SER A 457 9.89 -7.49 -32.20
CA SER A 457 11.34 -7.49 -32.13
C SER A 457 11.95 -7.37 -33.53
N LYS A 458 12.92 -6.45 -33.70
CA LYS A 458 13.71 -6.33 -34.95
C LYS A 458 14.77 -7.45 -35.09
N ARG A 459 14.83 -8.39 -34.15
CA ARG A 459 15.84 -9.45 -34.10
C ARG A 459 15.54 -10.56 -35.10
N LYS A 460 16.60 -11.27 -35.50
CA LYS A 460 16.43 -12.49 -36.29
C LYS A 460 15.76 -13.57 -35.43
N PRO A 461 14.81 -14.34 -35.98
CA PRO A 461 14.23 -15.48 -35.28
C PRO A 461 15.33 -16.43 -34.78
N TYR A 462 15.17 -16.96 -33.56
CA TYR A 462 16.12 -17.93 -33.01
C TYR A 462 16.19 -19.18 -33.89
N LYS A 463 17.41 -19.63 -34.18
CA LYS A 463 17.67 -20.90 -34.88
C LYS A 463 17.59 -22.10 -33.95
N HIS A 464 17.84 -21.87 -32.66
CA HIS A 464 17.82 -22.85 -31.59
C HIS A 464 17.02 -22.29 -30.41
N LEU A 465 16.12 -23.11 -29.86
CA LEU A 465 15.39 -22.81 -28.64
C LEU A 465 16.08 -23.54 -27.48
N GLU A 466 16.24 -22.89 -26.33
CA GLU A 466 16.80 -23.51 -25.13
C GLU A 466 16.01 -24.81 -24.76
N SER A 467 16.71 -25.82 -24.25
CA SER A 467 16.15 -27.17 -24.02
C SER A 467 14.93 -27.21 -23.09
N GLY A 468 14.94 -26.46 -21.99
CA GLY A 468 13.82 -26.29 -21.08
C GLY A 468 12.65 -25.61 -21.76
N LEU A 469 12.91 -24.55 -22.54
CA LEU A 469 11.91 -23.88 -23.38
C LEU A 469 11.24 -24.85 -24.37
N GLN A 470 12.01 -25.72 -25.02
CA GLN A 470 11.46 -26.75 -25.92
C GLN A 470 10.51 -27.71 -25.19
N ARG A 471 10.87 -28.14 -23.98
CA ARG A 471 10.04 -29.02 -23.15
C ARG A 471 8.77 -28.31 -22.70
N ASP A 472 8.87 -27.05 -22.28
CA ASP A 472 7.74 -26.20 -21.90
C ASP A 472 6.77 -26.05 -23.08
N ILE A 473 7.27 -25.67 -24.27
CA ILE A 473 6.47 -25.54 -25.49
C ILE A 473 5.76 -26.85 -25.82
N LYS A 474 6.47 -27.97 -25.74
CA LYS A 474 5.89 -29.29 -26.01
C LYS A 474 4.80 -29.66 -25.01
N ALA A 475 5.02 -29.37 -23.73
CA ALA A 475 4.06 -29.68 -22.67
C ALA A 475 2.80 -28.81 -22.75
N PHE A 476 2.94 -27.52 -23.05
CA PHE A 476 1.83 -26.57 -22.99
C PHE A 476 1.09 -26.37 -24.30
N PHE A 477 1.80 -26.44 -25.43
CA PHE A 477 1.27 -26.11 -26.75
C PHE A 477 1.46 -27.24 -27.78
N GLY A 478 2.13 -28.34 -27.41
CA GLY A 478 2.46 -29.46 -28.29
C GLY A 478 3.68 -29.18 -29.18
N ASP A 479 3.66 -28.06 -29.91
CA ASP A 479 4.76 -27.62 -30.76
C ASP A 479 4.90 -26.09 -30.82
N TYR A 480 6.04 -25.62 -31.34
CA TYR A 480 6.34 -24.18 -31.43
C TYR A 480 5.39 -23.42 -32.37
N LYS A 481 4.90 -24.08 -33.42
CA LYS A 481 3.98 -23.46 -34.39
C LYS A 481 2.65 -23.13 -33.71
N ASN A 482 2.14 -24.05 -32.91
CA ASN A 482 0.94 -23.86 -32.10
C ASN A 482 1.17 -22.80 -31.03
N ALA A 483 2.32 -22.79 -30.35
CA ALA A 483 2.63 -21.76 -29.36
C ALA A 483 2.57 -20.34 -29.96
N VAL A 484 3.21 -20.13 -31.11
CA VAL A 484 3.17 -18.85 -31.84
C VAL A 484 1.76 -18.52 -32.35
N ALA A 485 1.01 -19.51 -32.83
CA ALA A 485 -0.36 -19.30 -33.28
C ALA A 485 -1.29 -18.85 -32.13
N ASN A 486 -1.16 -19.46 -30.95
CA ASN A 486 -1.89 -19.06 -29.75
C ASN A 486 -1.50 -17.66 -29.29
N ALA A 487 -0.20 -17.35 -29.21
CA ALA A 487 0.27 -16.02 -28.84
C ALA A 487 -0.23 -14.94 -29.80
N ARG A 488 -0.22 -15.20 -31.11
CA ARG A 488 -0.82 -14.32 -32.12
C ARG A 488 -2.32 -14.14 -31.94
N SER A 489 -3.05 -15.21 -31.63
CA SER A 489 -4.48 -15.13 -31.36
C SER A 489 -4.78 -14.16 -30.22
N VAL A 490 -4.07 -14.29 -29.08
CA VAL A 490 -4.22 -13.36 -27.94
C VAL A 490 -3.79 -11.94 -28.30
N LEU A 491 -2.70 -11.79 -29.07
CA LEU A 491 -2.28 -10.47 -29.57
C LEU A 491 -3.37 -9.80 -30.41
N PHE A 492 -4.09 -10.53 -31.28
CA PHE A 492 -5.21 -9.95 -32.04
C PHE A 492 -6.41 -9.60 -31.16
N GLN A 493 -6.64 -10.36 -30.09
CA GLN A 493 -7.72 -10.11 -29.14
C GLN A 493 -7.57 -8.79 -28.39
N ILE A 494 -6.38 -8.18 -28.32
CA ILE A 494 -6.22 -6.86 -27.67
C ILE A 494 -7.04 -5.76 -28.35
N SER A 495 -7.43 -5.96 -29.62
CA SER A 495 -8.29 -5.02 -30.34
C SER A 495 -9.79 -5.20 -30.03
N ASN A 496 -10.17 -6.29 -29.36
CA ASN A 496 -11.54 -6.55 -28.91
C ASN A 496 -11.81 -5.88 -27.55
N ALA A 497 -12.54 -4.77 -27.58
CA ALA A 497 -12.91 -4.00 -26.39
C ALA A 497 -13.71 -4.81 -25.34
N GLU A 498 -14.61 -5.69 -25.78
CA GLU A 498 -15.43 -6.51 -24.87
C GLU A 498 -14.58 -7.52 -24.11
N SER A 499 -13.63 -8.15 -24.80
CA SER A 499 -12.66 -9.07 -24.17
C SER A 499 -11.78 -8.33 -23.16
N ILE A 500 -11.24 -7.16 -23.52
CA ILE A 500 -10.44 -6.34 -22.59
C ILE A 500 -11.25 -5.95 -21.37
N GLU A 501 -12.48 -5.44 -21.56
CA GLU A 501 -13.34 -5.05 -20.44
C GLU A 501 -13.66 -6.22 -19.51
N THR A 502 -14.01 -7.38 -20.06
CA THR A 502 -14.29 -8.59 -19.30
C THR A 502 -13.08 -9.00 -18.47
N THR A 503 -11.88 -9.00 -19.07
CA THR A 503 -10.64 -9.34 -18.37
C THR A 503 -10.27 -8.29 -17.32
N CYS A 504 -10.52 -7.00 -17.55
CA CYS A 504 -10.33 -5.94 -16.55
C CYS A 504 -11.23 -6.14 -15.32
N ARG A 505 -12.49 -6.53 -15.52
CA ARG A 505 -13.41 -6.83 -14.42
C ARG A 505 -12.96 -8.06 -13.63
N GLN A 506 -12.56 -9.13 -14.32
CA GLN A 506 -11.99 -10.33 -13.67
C GLN A 506 -10.73 -10.02 -12.87
N ALA A 507 -9.82 -9.19 -13.42
CA ALA A 507 -8.63 -8.75 -12.70
C ALA A 507 -8.98 -7.98 -11.41
N THR A 508 -9.98 -7.11 -11.46
CA THR A 508 -10.49 -6.38 -10.29
C THR A 508 -11.06 -7.33 -9.24
N GLU A 509 -11.81 -8.35 -9.64
CA GLU A 509 -12.32 -9.37 -8.71
C GLU A 509 -11.18 -10.14 -8.02
N GLN A 510 -10.02 -10.28 -8.66
CA GLN A 510 -8.81 -10.89 -8.10
C GLN A 510 -7.95 -9.90 -7.28
N GLY A 511 -8.42 -8.67 -7.05
CA GLY A 511 -7.68 -7.63 -6.33
C GLY A 511 -6.55 -6.99 -7.14
N LEU A 512 -6.55 -7.14 -8.47
CA LEU A 512 -5.51 -6.62 -9.36
C LEU A 512 -5.89 -5.24 -9.92
N GLY A 513 -6.09 -4.29 -9.01
CA GLY A 513 -6.48 -2.91 -9.32
C GLY A 513 -7.97 -2.62 -9.14
N TYR A 514 -8.40 -1.46 -9.65
CA TYR A 514 -9.75 -0.92 -9.53
C TYR A 514 -10.33 -0.57 -10.89
N PHE A 515 -11.51 -1.10 -11.19
CA PHE A 515 -12.27 -0.79 -12.40
C PHE A 515 -13.33 0.28 -12.12
N ASP A 516 -13.18 1.43 -12.77
CA ASP A 516 -14.05 2.59 -12.57
C ASP A 516 -15.31 2.58 -13.45
N ASP A 517 -16.14 3.61 -13.28
CA ASP A 517 -17.37 3.82 -14.05
C ASP A 517 -17.14 4.27 -15.50
N GLU A 518 -15.91 4.71 -15.83
CA GLU A 518 -15.52 5.08 -17.20
C GLU A 518 -14.96 3.89 -17.99
N HIS A 519 -15.20 2.67 -17.49
CA HIS A 519 -14.70 1.43 -18.06
C HIS A 519 -13.17 1.39 -18.16
N ALA A 520 -12.47 1.87 -17.14
CA ALA A 520 -11.02 1.82 -17.08
C ALA A 520 -10.52 1.07 -15.84
N LEU A 521 -9.52 0.21 -16.06
CA LEU A 521 -8.79 -0.46 -14.98
C LEU A 521 -7.58 0.36 -14.58
N TYR A 522 -7.48 0.68 -13.30
CA TYR A 522 -6.33 1.34 -12.69
C TYR A 522 -5.60 0.36 -11.80
N LEU A 523 -4.29 0.26 -11.93
CA LEU A 523 -3.49 -0.63 -11.11
C LEU A 523 -2.08 -0.07 -10.93
N HIS A 524 -1.49 -0.34 -9.78
CA HIS A 524 -0.07 -0.11 -9.56
C HIS A 524 0.78 -1.06 -10.42
N THR A 525 1.93 -0.58 -10.91
CA THR A 525 2.80 -1.33 -11.84
C THR A 525 3.25 -2.69 -11.30
N SER A 526 3.38 -2.82 -9.97
CA SER A 526 3.75 -4.09 -9.30
C SER A 526 2.73 -5.23 -9.52
N LEU A 527 1.51 -4.91 -9.94
CA LEU A 527 0.45 -5.90 -10.18
C LEU A 527 0.43 -6.41 -11.63
N VAL A 528 1.20 -5.81 -12.54
CA VAL A 528 1.20 -6.16 -13.98
C VAL A 528 1.53 -7.62 -14.20
N ASP A 529 2.53 -8.15 -13.49
CA ASP A 529 2.96 -9.55 -13.63
C ASP A 529 1.90 -10.57 -13.16
N ARG A 530 0.87 -10.12 -12.42
CA ARG A 530 -0.25 -10.95 -11.98
C ARG A 530 -1.45 -10.89 -12.93
N LEU A 531 -1.47 -9.95 -13.87
CA LEU A 531 -2.58 -9.82 -14.81
C LEU A 531 -2.66 -11.02 -15.77
N PRO A 532 -3.85 -11.32 -16.32
CA PRO A 532 -3.98 -12.28 -17.41
C PRO A 532 -3.17 -11.86 -18.64
N ALA A 533 -2.69 -12.84 -19.43
CA ALA A 533 -1.85 -12.61 -20.61
C ALA A 533 -2.39 -11.52 -21.56
N LEU A 534 -3.71 -11.46 -21.76
CA LEU A 534 -4.34 -10.47 -22.65
C LEU A 534 -4.01 -9.02 -22.24
N LEU A 535 -4.13 -8.69 -20.95
CA LEU A 535 -3.84 -7.34 -20.45
C LEU A 535 -2.33 -7.08 -20.37
N ARG A 536 -1.53 -8.10 -20.07
CA ARG A 536 -0.06 -7.99 -20.08
C ARG A 536 0.47 -7.69 -21.48
N ILE A 537 -0.07 -8.35 -22.50
CA ILE A 537 0.24 -8.07 -23.91
C ILE A 537 -0.24 -6.67 -24.28
N TYR A 538 -1.45 -6.26 -23.85
CA TYR A 538 -1.94 -4.90 -24.09
C TYR A 538 -0.98 -3.83 -23.55
N ILE A 539 -0.51 -3.98 -22.31
CA ILE A 539 0.48 -3.09 -21.70
C ILE A 539 1.83 -3.20 -22.42
N GLY A 540 2.29 -4.41 -22.74
CA GLY A 540 3.56 -4.62 -23.45
C GLY A 540 3.58 -4.03 -24.86
N CYS A 541 2.46 -3.98 -25.57
CA CYS A 541 2.36 -3.27 -26.85
C CYS A 541 2.60 -1.76 -26.69
N ALA A 542 2.15 -1.17 -25.58
CA ALA A 542 2.43 0.22 -25.27
C ALA A 542 3.91 0.45 -24.92
N THR A 543 4.58 -0.50 -24.24
CA THR A 543 6.02 -0.39 -23.94
C THR A 543 6.88 -0.47 -25.19
N VAL A 544 6.41 -1.16 -26.24
CA VAL A 544 7.06 -1.15 -27.56
C VAL A 544 7.03 0.25 -28.20
N LEU A 545 5.95 1.01 -28.00
CA LEU A 545 5.78 2.36 -28.57
C LEU A 545 6.49 3.44 -27.75
N TYR A 546 6.38 3.38 -26.41
CA TYR A 546 6.85 4.44 -25.51
C TYR A 546 8.19 4.13 -24.83
N GLY A 547 8.52 2.85 -24.64
CA GLY A 547 9.66 2.41 -23.84
C GLY A 547 9.25 1.76 -22.52
N ASP A 548 10.22 1.56 -21.63
CA ASP A 548 10.02 0.82 -20.38
C ASP A 548 9.08 1.53 -19.40
N ILE A 549 8.32 0.74 -18.64
CA ILE A 549 7.35 1.24 -17.64
C ILE A 549 7.93 1.25 -16.22
N ASP A 550 9.23 1.00 -16.06
CA ASP A 550 9.89 0.88 -14.75
C ASP A 550 9.74 2.13 -13.87
N GLN A 551 9.55 3.30 -14.46
CA GLN A 551 9.32 4.56 -13.73
C GLN A 551 7.84 4.92 -13.59
N THR A 552 6.94 4.04 -14.01
CA THR A 552 5.49 4.23 -13.88
C THR A 552 5.02 3.66 -12.56
N ASP A 553 4.31 4.44 -11.76
CA ASP A 553 3.69 3.91 -10.54
C ASP A 553 2.31 3.35 -10.87
N LEU A 554 1.50 4.09 -11.64
CA LEU A 554 0.09 3.76 -11.89
C LEU A 554 -0.21 3.64 -13.39
N ILE A 555 -0.90 2.57 -13.76
CA ILE A 555 -1.32 2.27 -15.13
C ILE A 555 -2.85 2.37 -15.21
N LYS A 556 -3.37 3.05 -16.22
CA LYS A 556 -4.81 3.10 -16.57
C LYS A 556 -5.03 2.45 -17.94
N ILE A 557 -5.71 1.31 -17.96
CA ILE A 557 -6.16 0.63 -19.19
C ILE A 557 -7.56 1.12 -19.54
N HIS A 558 -7.72 1.82 -20.66
CA HIS A 558 -9.02 2.25 -21.15
C HIS A 558 -9.63 1.13 -22.01
N SER A 559 -10.54 0.33 -21.46
CA SER A 559 -10.98 -0.92 -22.10
C SER A 559 -11.66 -0.70 -23.46
N GLN A 560 -12.34 0.44 -23.62
CA GLN A 560 -13.16 0.71 -24.82
C GLN A 560 -12.43 1.49 -25.92
N SER A 561 -11.41 2.29 -25.56
CA SER A 561 -10.83 3.27 -26.51
C SER A 561 -9.49 2.86 -27.12
N GLY A 562 -8.90 1.73 -26.70
CA GLY A 562 -7.58 1.32 -27.20
C GLY A 562 -6.44 2.21 -26.70
N LYS A 563 -6.65 2.85 -25.54
CA LYS A 563 -5.69 3.79 -24.94
C LYS A 563 -5.13 3.20 -23.65
N LEU A 564 -3.86 3.50 -23.40
CA LEU A 564 -3.20 3.26 -22.12
C LEU A 564 -2.76 4.61 -21.55
N SER A 565 -2.83 4.79 -20.25
CA SER A 565 -2.16 5.91 -19.59
C SER A 565 -1.19 5.41 -18.53
N LEU A 566 0.02 5.96 -18.56
CA LEU A 566 1.08 5.70 -17.60
C LEU A 566 1.22 6.95 -16.74
N MET A 567 1.30 6.80 -15.42
CA MET A 567 1.36 7.91 -14.48
C MET A 567 2.50 7.69 -13.48
N ARG A 568 3.32 8.72 -13.30
CA ARG A 568 4.41 8.77 -12.33
C ARG A 568 4.11 9.83 -11.28
N TYR A 569 4.34 9.49 -10.03
CA TYR A 569 4.15 10.32 -8.86
C TYR A 569 5.49 10.61 -8.17
N ASP A 570 5.49 11.50 -7.19
CA ASP A 570 6.69 11.88 -6.44
C ASP A 570 7.12 10.83 -5.41
N ASP A 571 6.26 10.51 -4.45
CA ASP A 571 6.52 9.50 -3.41
C ASP A 571 5.31 8.58 -3.23
N PHE A 572 5.07 7.74 -4.25
CA PHE A 572 3.90 6.88 -4.30
C PHE A 572 3.80 5.93 -3.09
N THR A 573 4.94 5.42 -2.62
CA THR A 573 4.98 4.46 -1.51
C THR A 573 4.91 5.15 -0.15
N GLY A 574 5.63 6.25 0.05
CA GLY A 574 5.80 6.89 1.36
C GLY A 574 4.73 7.90 1.74
N GLN A 575 3.92 8.40 0.79
CA GLN A 575 2.90 9.42 1.08
C GLN A 575 1.48 8.91 0.85
N PRO A 576 0.49 9.31 1.67
CA PRO A 576 -0.89 8.90 1.46
C PRO A 576 -1.54 9.57 0.24
N LEU A 577 -1.07 10.77 -0.11
CA LEU A 577 -1.56 11.60 -1.22
C LEU A 577 -0.39 12.04 -2.11
N PRO A 578 0.22 11.11 -2.88
CA PRO A 578 1.34 11.46 -3.74
C PRO A 578 0.86 12.35 -4.90
N ARG A 579 1.75 13.20 -5.43
CA ARG A 579 1.43 14.18 -6.48
C ARG A 579 1.83 13.67 -7.85
N LEU A 580 0.94 13.82 -8.82
CA LEU A 580 1.19 13.46 -10.20
C LEU A 580 2.30 14.35 -10.78
N LEU A 581 3.37 13.73 -11.26
CA LEU A 581 4.52 14.40 -11.88
C LEU A 581 4.49 14.27 -13.40
N GLU A 582 4.09 13.12 -13.91
CA GLU A 582 4.08 12.83 -15.33
C GLU A 582 2.90 11.94 -15.68
N ARG A 583 2.28 12.23 -16.82
CA ARG A 583 1.29 11.34 -17.42
C ARG A 583 1.59 11.17 -18.90
N VAL A 584 1.65 9.94 -19.36
CA VAL A 584 1.80 9.59 -20.77
C VAL A 584 0.50 8.93 -21.22
N LYS A 585 -0.09 9.42 -22.30
CA LYS A 585 -1.29 8.83 -22.88
C LYS A 585 -0.96 8.22 -24.23
N ILE A 586 -1.01 6.90 -24.32
CA ILE A 586 -0.63 6.13 -25.50
C ILE A 586 -1.91 5.70 -26.23
N ASN A 587 -2.00 5.99 -27.53
CA ASN A 587 -3.05 5.49 -28.40
C ASN A 587 -2.50 4.33 -29.23
N LEU A 588 -2.87 3.10 -28.89
CA LEU A 588 -2.34 1.91 -29.56
C LEU A 588 -2.81 1.80 -31.02
N ARG A 589 -3.98 2.35 -31.36
CA ARG A 589 -4.54 2.29 -32.71
C ARG A 589 -3.84 3.26 -33.66
N GLU A 590 -3.63 4.49 -33.18
CA GLU A 590 -2.94 5.53 -33.95
C GLU A 590 -1.41 5.43 -33.85
N GLN A 591 -0.90 4.63 -32.92
CA GLN A 591 0.53 4.49 -32.61
C GLN A 591 1.18 5.83 -32.23
N THR A 592 0.41 6.68 -31.56
CA THR A 592 0.83 7.99 -31.07
C THR A 592 0.81 8.02 -29.55
N PHE A 593 1.51 8.98 -28.97
CA PHE A 593 1.43 9.25 -27.54
C PHE A 593 1.51 10.76 -27.25
N ASP A 594 0.86 11.17 -26.17
CA ASP A 594 0.93 12.52 -25.61
C ASP A 594 1.62 12.46 -24.25
N LEU A 595 2.58 13.35 -24.01
CA LEU A 595 3.28 13.48 -22.73
C LEU A 595 2.81 14.76 -22.01
N PHE A 596 2.43 14.60 -20.74
CA PHE A 596 2.03 15.71 -19.85
C PHE A 596 2.98 15.76 -18.66
N GLN A 597 3.69 16.88 -18.49
CA GLN A 597 4.58 17.11 -17.35
C GLN A 597 3.95 18.08 -16.38
N TYR A 598 3.80 17.65 -15.13
CA TYR A 598 3.18 18.43 -14.07
C TYR A 598 4.27 19.16 -13.27
N GLY A 599 4.05 20.45 -13.04
CA GLY A 599 5.04 21.39 -12.53
C GLY A 599 4.69 22.80 -13.01
N GLU A 600 5.38 23.28 -14.06
CA GLU A 600 5.18 24.63 -14.60
C GLU A 600 3.91 24.75 -15.45
N GLU A 601 3.68 23.81 -16.38
CA GLU A 601 2.56 23.88 -17.33
C GLU A 601 1.24 23.39 -16.73
N PHE A 602 1.30 22.31 -15.94
CA PHE A 602 0.14 21.71 -15.29
C PHE A 602 0.37 21.64 -13.78
N GLU A 603 -0.59 22.11 -12.98
CA GLU A 603 -0.52 22.00 -11.53
C GLU A 603 -0.55 20.51 -11.11
N PRO A 604 0.44 20.02 -10.34
CA PRO A 604 0.44 18.64 -9.83
C PRO A 604 -0.81 18.35 -9.00
N THR A 605 -1.52 17.26 -9.29
CA THR A 605 -2.73 16.84 -8.56
C THR A 605 -2.42 15.70 -7.59
N TYR A 606 -3.16 15.59 -6.48
CA TYR A 606 -3.05 14.44 -5.59
C TYR A 606 -3.68 13.19 -6.19
N LEU A 607 -3.17 12.02 -5.80
CA LEU A 607 -3.83 10.74 -5.97
C LEU A 607 -4.68 10.43 -4.74
N TYR A 608 -5.98 10.66 -4.84
CA TYR A 608 -6.93 10.30 -3.79
C TYR A 608 -7.29 8.81 -3.83
N LEU A 609 -7.69 8.28 -2.68
CA LEU A 609 -8.18 6.90 -2.54
C LEU A 609 -7.18 5.86 -3.07
N LYS A 610 -5.89 6.07 -2.78
CA LYS A 610 -4.77 5.30 -3.34
C LYS A 610 -4.93 3.80 -3.05
N SER A 611 -5.55 3.43 -1.92
CA SER A 611 -5.83 2.02 -1.56
C SER A 611 -6.68 1.27 -2.59
N ARG A 612 -7.37 1.96 -3.52
CA ARG A 612 -8.10 1.33 -4.63
C ARG A 612 -7.15 0.72 -5.68
N TYR A 613 -5.98 1.31 -5.86
CA TYR A 613 -5.08 0.98 -6.97
C TYR A 613 -3.97 -0.01 -6.61
N ILE A 614 -3.81 -0.27 -5.32
CA ILE A 614 -2.89 -1.22 -4.71
C ILE A 614 -3.69 -2.32 -4.02
N ASN A 615 -3.03 -3.43 -3.68
CA ASN A 615 -3.64 -4.52 -2.93
C ASN A 615 -2.99 -4.68 -1.55
N GLU A 616 -3.52 -5.61 -0.77
CA GLU A 616 -3.10 -5.94 0.59
C GLU A 616 -1.64 -6.40 0.73
N GLU A 617 -0.96 -6.69 -0.36
CA GLU A 617 0.47 -7.05 -0.38
C GLU A 617 1.38 -5.82 -0.57
N PHE A 618 0.81 -4.66 -0.86
CA PHE A 618 1.57 -3.43 -1.05
C PHE A 618 2.04 -2.86 0.30
N PRO A 619 3.26 -2.27 0.37
CA PRO A 619 3.73 -1.62 1.58
C PRO A 619 2.75 -0.57 2.09
N HIS A 620 2.52 -0.55 3.41
CA HIS A 620 1.61 0.40 4.07
C HIS A 620 0.13 0.34 3.60
N TYR A 621 -0.31 -0.75 2.95
CA TYR A 621 -1.70 -0.86 2.48
C TYR A 621 -2.73 -0.62 3.59
N ALA A 622 -2.53 -1.20 4.77
CA ALA A 622 -3.45 -1.10 5.89
C ALA A 622 -3.60 0.36 6.38
N GLN A 623 -2.47 1.06 6.49
CA GLN A 623 -2.43 2.48 6.85
C GLN A 623 -3.10 3.34 5.77
N GLN A 624 -2.81 3.09 4.49
CA GLN A 624 -3.46 3.79 3.39
C GLN A 624 -4.97 3.58 3.37
N LEU A 625 -5.43 2.34 3.57
CA LEU A 625 -6.86 2.02 3.59
C LEU A 625 -7.56 2.77 4.73
N ASN A 626 -6.97 2.76 5.93
CA ASN A 626 -7.50 3.51 7.07
C ASN A 626 -7.49 5.02 6.81
N PHE A 627 -6.42 5.57 6.23
CA PHE A 627 -6.36 6.98 5.84
C PHE A 627 -7.48 7.34 4.86
N ASP A 628 -7.69 6.54 3.82
CA ASP A 628 -8.73 6.76 2.81
C ASP A 628 -10.13 6.67 3.45
N GLU A 629 -10.39 5.67 4.31
CA GLU A 629 -11.66 5.53 5.04
C GLU A 629 -11.91 6.71 5.99
N GLN A 630 -10.89 7.19 6.71
CA GLN A 630 -10.99 8.39 7.56
C GLN A 630 -11.28 9.65 6.73
N LEU A 631 -10.58 9.82 5.61
CA LEU A 631 -10.76 10.98 4.74
C LEU A 631 -12.17 11.01 4.14
N GLN A 632 -12.69 9.86 3.73
CA GLN A 632 -14.09 9.74 3.27
C GLN A 632 -15.09 10.01 4.40
N ALA A 633 -14.81 9.50 5.61
CA ALA A 633 -15.69 9.70 6.77
C ALA A 633 -15.79 11.15 7.24
N LEU A 634 -14.83 12.02 6.87
CA LEU A 634 -14.95 13.45 7.12
C LEU A 634 -16.08 14.11 6.31
N ASP A 635 -16.44 13.55 5.17
CA ASP A 635 -17.48 14.08 4.26
C ASP A 635 -17.27 15.56 3.86
N LEU A 636 -16.00 15.98 3.75
CA LEU A 636 -15.61 17.35 3.40
C LEU A 636 -15.26 17.53 1.92
N PHE A 637 -15.13 16.43 1.16
CA PHE A 637 -14.54 16.44 -0.17
C PHE A 637 -15.35 15.60 -1.15
N ASP A 638 -15.56 16.13 -2.36
CA ASP A 638 -15.86 15.29 -3.52
C ASP A 638 -14.56 14.66 -4.03
N LEU A 639 -14.31 13.41 -3.63
CA LEU A 639 -13.13 12.64 -4.04
C LEU A 639 -13.34 11.88 -5.37
N SER A 640 -14.42 12.15 -6.11
CA SER A 640 -14.65 11.54 -7.41
C SER A 640 -13.67 12.08 -8.46
N ARG A 641 -13.40 11.26 -9.49
CA ARG A 641 -12.50 11.61 -10.60
C ARG A 641 -11.09 12.02 -10.12
N TYR A 642 -10.75 13.30 -10.22
CA TYR A 642 -9.45 13.84 -9.83
C TYR A 642 -9.46 14.47 -8.43
N GLY A 643 -10.63 14.59 -7.79
CA GLY A 643 -10.81 15.28 -6.53
C GLY A 643 -10.48 16.78 -6.56
N PRO A 644 -10.44 17.45 -5.39
CA PRO A 644 -10.09 18.85 -5.28
C PRO A 644 -8.61 19.09 -5.58
N LYS A 645 -8.27 20.33 -5.94
CA LYS A 645 -6.86 20.71 -6.14
C LYS A 645 -6.10 20.68 -4.80
N PRO A 646 -4.77 20.42 -4.80
CA PRO A 646 -4.01 20.36 -3.55
C PRO A 646 -4.11 21.60 -2.67
N GLY A 647 -4.20 22.80 -3.26
CA GLY A 647 -4.39 24.05 -2.51
C GLY A 647 -5.72 24.07 -1.75
N GLU A 648 -6.82 23.86 -2.47
CA GLU A 648 -8.18 23.79 -1.93
C GLU A 648 -8.32 22.68 -0.89
N PHE A 649 -7.75 21.51 -1.15
CA PHE A 649 -7.76 20.39 -0.21
C PHE A 649 -7.11 20.76 1.14
N ARG A 650 -5.91 21.35 1.11
CA ARG A 650 -5.18 21.77 2.31
C ARG A 650 -5.91 22.89 3.05
N GLU A 651 -6.47 23.84 2.33
CA GLU A 651 -7.24 24.95 2.91
C GLU A 651 -8.50 24.43 3.63
N THR A 652 -9.24 23.53 2.99
CA THR A 652 -10.44 22.91 3.58
C THR A 652 -10.10 22.08 4.82
N LEU A 653 -9.03 21.25 4.79
CA LEU A 653 -8.57 20.53 5.99
C LEU A 653 -8.21 21.50 7.12
N ALA A 654 -7.41 22.54 6.83
CA ALA A 654 -6.99 23.53 7.83
C ALA A 654 -8.20 24.27 8.43
N LYS A 655 -9.16 24.69 7.60
CA LYS A 655 -10.41 25.32 8.02
C LYS A 655 -11.22 24.42 8.96
N HIS A 656 -11.18 23.11 8.75
CA HIS A 656 -11.90 22.12 9.57
C HIS A 656 -11.04 21.53 10.69
N ARG A 657 -9.89 22.15 10.98
CA ARG A 657 -8.97 21.77 12.06
C ARG A 657 -8.45 20.34 11.93
N TRP A 658 -8.21 19.89 10.71
CA TRP A 658 -7.55 18.61 10.40
C TRP A 658 -6.19 18.84 9.76
N GLU A 659 -5.25 17.94 10.01
CA GLU A 659 -3.95 17.89 9.33
C GLU A 659 -3.56 16.43 9.07
N ILE A 660 -2.65 16.24 8.11
CA ILE A 660 -2.11 14.92 7.76
C ILE A 660 -0.76 14.77 8.45
N ASP A 661 -0.58 13.69 9.20
CA ASP A 661 0.68 13.28 9.82
C ASP A 661 1.00 11.87 9.31
N ASP A 662 1.97 11.75 8.41
CA ASP A 662 2.26 10.52 7.66
C ASP A 662 0.99 9.93 7.00
N PHE A 663 0.53 8.75 7.44
CA PHE A 663 -0.68 8.07 6.94
C PHE A 663 -1.89 8.24 7.89
N GLU A 664 -1.86 9.23 8.77
CA GLU A 664 -2.93 9.49 9.73
C GLU A 664 -3.54 10.87 9.54
N LEU A 665 -4.86 10.93 9.73
CA LEU A 665 -5.62 12.17 9.77
C LEU A 665 -5.84 12.57 11.22
N ILE A 666 -5.15 13.61 11.67
CA ILE A 666 -5.15 14.04 13.06
C ILE A 666 -5.79 15.44 13.21
N ARG A 667 -6.29 15.75 14.40
CA ARG A 667 -6.75 17.11 14.71
C ARG A 667 -5.55 18.07 14.68
N SER A 668 -5.78 19.28 14.22
CA SER A 668 -4.67 20.19 13.96
C SER A 668 -3.91 20.58 15.23
N ARG A 669 -2.59 20.57 15.12
CA ARG A 669 -1.64 20.97 16.17
C ARG A 669 -1.25 22.45 16.04
N SER A 670 -1.75 23.15 15.03
CA SER A 670 -1.52 24.58 14.81
C SER A 670 -2.42 25.47 15.69
N LEU A 671 -1.99 26.70 15.95
CA LEU A 671 -2.81 27.74 16.60
C LEU A 671 -3.37 28.67 15.50
N PRO A 672 -4.71 28.75 15.32
CA PRO A 672 -5.31 29.63 14.33
C PRO A 672 -5.25 31.10 14.77
N ASN A 673 -5.40 32.02 13.83
CA ASN A 673 -5.61 33.43 14.17
C ASN A 673 -7.00 33.61 14.78
N LEU A 674 -7.15 34.60 15.67
CA LEU A 674 -8.46 34.85 16.30
C LEU A 674 -9.54 35.24 15.28
N ASP A 675 -9.14 35.89 14.19
CA ASP A 675 -10.06 36.33 13.15
C ASP A 675 -10.36 35.24 12.10
N ASP A 676 -9.73 34.06 12.23
CA ASP A 676 -10.09 32.89 11.43
C ASP A 676 -11.47 32.36 11.85
N ASN A 677 -12.18 31.76 10.89
CA ASN A 677 -13.50 31.18 11.13
C ASN A 677 -13.43 30.02 12.13
N CYS A 678 -14.39 29.99 13.05
CA CYS A 678 -14.65 28.95 14.01
C CYS A 678 -16.10 28.49 13.81
N GLY A 679 -16.28 27.47 12.96
CA GLY A 679 -17.58 27.11 12.40
C GLY A 679 -17.91 27.87 11.11
N GLY A 680 -19.18 27.86 10.72
CA GLY A 680 -19.71 28.52 9.54
C GLY A 680 -19.96 30.02 9.73
N TYR A 681 -20.26 30.44 10.96
CA TYR A 681 -20.75 31.81 11.24
C TYR A 681 -19.86 32.64 12.17
N LEU A 682 -19.12 32.01 13.07
CA LEU A 682 -18.34 32.70 14.11
C LEU A 682 -16.85 32.70 13.77
N THR A 683 -16.09 33.59 14.43
CA THR A 683 -14.62 33.54 14.47
C THR A 683 -14.15 33.08 15.84
N TYR A 684 -12.90 32.64 15.97
CA TYR A 684 -12.34 32.31 17.29
C TYR A 684 -12.40 33.49 18.26
N ARG A 685 -12.25 34.72 17.76
CA ARG A 685 -12.39 35.95 18.54
C ARG A 685 -13.75 36.04 19.22
N HIS A 686 -14.84 35.73 18.50
CA HIS A 686 -16.18 35.77 19.06
C HIS A 686 -16.34 34.84 20.27
N LEU A 687 -15.69 33.67 20.28
CA LEU A 687 -15.78 32.73 21.40
C LEU A 687 -14.76 33.01 22.52
N ILE A 688 -13.68 33.73 22.23
CA ILE A 688 -12.58 34.00 23.17
C ILE A 688 -12.74 35.35 23.88
N GLU A 689 -13.30 36.36 23.21
CA GLU A 689 -13.38 37.75 23.70
C GLU A 689 -14.84 38.19 23.99
N CYS A 690 -15.78 37.26 24.11
CA CYS A 690 -17.19 37.56 24.42
C CYS A 690 -17.48 37.88 25.90
N GLY A 691 -16.59 37.53 26.82
CA GLY A 691 -16.82 37.67 28.25
C GLY A 691 -16.64 39.10 28.78
N GLU A 692 -17.59 39.59 29.59
CA GLU A 692 -17.53 40.93 30.22
C GLU A 692 -16.22 41.19 30.98
N THR A 693 -15.68 40.17 31.67
CA THR A 693 -14.43 40.33 32.44
C THR A 693 -13.23 40.58 31.53
N GLN A 694 -13.19 39.93 30.36
CA GLN A 694 -12.12 40.14 29.38
C GLN A 694 -12.22 41.55 28.79
N GLN A 695 -13.43 41.98 28.40
CA GLN A 695 -13.67 43.32 27.85
C GLN A 695 -13.32 44.42 28.85
N ASN A 696 -13.66 44.25 30.14
CA ASN A 696 -13.38 45.24 31.18
C ASN A 696 -11.90 45.32 31.57
N THR A 697 -11.16 44.20 31.51
CA THR A 697 -9.77 44.14 31.98
C THR A 697 -8.74 44.31 30.87
N GLY A 698 -9.12 44.07 29.61
CA GLY A 698 -8.21 44.07 28.47
C GLY A 698 -7.15 42.96 28.52
N LEU A 699 -7.30 41.96 29.39
CA LEU A 699 -6.35 40.87 29.51
C LEU A 699 -6.43 39.93 28.31
N LEU A 700 -5.26 39.50 27.81
CA LEU A 700 -5.15 38.53 26.73
C LEU A 700 -5.70 37.17 27.19
N ASN A 701 -6.82 36.76 26.60
CA ASN A 701 -7.52 35.51 26.92
C ASN A 701 -7.20 34.40 25.92
N LEU A 702 -5.94 34.26 25.51
CA LEU A 702 -5.56 33.35 24.43
C LEU A 702 -5.44 31.90 24.92
N PRO A 703 -6.10 30.92 24.28
CA PRO A 703 -5.80 29.50 24.51
C PRO A 703 -4.35 29.18 24.16
N LYS A 704 -3.72 28.31 24.95
CA LYS A 704 -2.33 27.88 24.74
C LYS A 704 -2.25 26.50 24.10
N GLN A 705 -3.28 25.68 24.25
CA GLN A 705 -3.33 24.33 23.69
C GLN A 705 -4.05 24.36 22.34
N PRO A 706 -3.49 23.74 21.28
CA PRO A 706 -4.19 23.55 20.00
C PRO A 706 -5.54 22.84 20.17
N ASP A 707 -5.61 21.89 21.11
CA ASP A 707 -6.85 21.17 21.42
C ASP A 707 -7.96 22.07 21.97
N SER A 708 -7.62 23.18 22.62
CA SER A 708 -8.63 24.16 23.04
C SER A 708 -9.29 24.81 21.83
N TYR A 709 -8.53 25.10 20.76
CA TYR A 709 -9.09 25.61 19.51
C TYR A 709 -9.89 24.53 18.77
N ASN A 710 -9.43 23.27 18.77
CA ASN A 710 -10.20 22.15 18.22
C ASN A 710 -11.56 22.01 18.91
N ALA A 711 -11.58 22.08 20.25
CA ALA A 711 -12.81 21.97 21.03
C ALA A 711 -13.78 23.15 20.78
N LEU A 712 -13.25 24.38 20.63
CA LEU A 712 -14.07 25.55 20.27
C LEU A 712 -14.68 25.40 18.86
N TYR A 713 -13.91 24.90 17.90
CA TYR A 713 -14.40 24.60 16.57
C TYR A 713 -15.50 23.53 16.60
N ASP A 714 -15.28 22.44 17.34
CA ASP A 714 -16.27 21.36 17.45
C ASP A 714 -17.56 21.85 18.12
N LEU A 715 -17.46 22.68 19.17
CA LEU A 715 -18.61 23.34 19.78
C LEU A 715 -19.38 24.21 18.78
N ALA A 716 -18.67 24.96 17.95
CA ALA A 716 -19.27 25.82 16.94
C ALA A 716 -20.04 24.98 15.91
N VAL A 717 -19.37 24.03 15.25
CA VAL A 717 -19.97 23.21 14.17
C VAL A 717 -21.12 22.35 14.66
N ASN A 718 -21.02 21.76 15.86
CA ASN A 718 -22.00 20.78 16.30
C ASN A 718 -23.19 21.37 17.07
N ILE A 719 -23.06 22.58 17.62
CA ILE A 719 -24.11 23.19 18.46
C ILE A 719 -24.47 24.58 17.98
N LEU A 720 -23.48 25.46 17.81
CA LEU A 720 -23.75 26.87 17.55
C LEU A 720 -24.21 27.10 16.12
N ASP A 721 -23.54 26.56 15.12
CA ASP A 721 -23.93 26.72 13.72
C ASP A 721 -25.37 26.22 13.47
N PRO A 722 -25.79 25.01 13.90
CA PRO A 722 -27.19 24.58 13.79
C PRO A 722 -28.17 25.50 14.53
N ALA A 723 -27.80 25.98 15.73
CA ALA A 723 -28.65 26.91 16.47
C ALA A 723 -28.78 28.26 15.76
N ILE A 724 -27.72 28.73 15.09
CA ILE A 724 -27.71 29.96 14.29
C ILE A 724 -28.54 29.76 13.02
N ASP A 725 -28.43 28.60 12.36
CA ASP A 725 -29.24 28.25 11.19
C ASP A 725 -30.74 28.30 11.51
N TYR A 726 -31.13 27.88 12.71
CA TYR A 726 -32.54 27.80 13.12
C TYR A 726 -33.07 29.11 13.73
N PHE A 727 -32.37 29.68 14.72
CA PHE A 727 -32.82 30.85 15.48
C PHE A 727 -32.25 32.18 14.96
N GLY A 728 -31.33 32.16 14.00
CA GLY A 728 -30.56 33.33 13.60
C GLY A 728 -29.43 33.67 14.57
N MET A 729 -28.78 34.82 14.36
CA MET A 729 -27.63 35.20 15.16
C MET A 729 -27.99 35.54 16.61
N PHE A 730 -27.20 35.01 17.55
CA PHE A 730 -27.37 35.23 18.98
C PHE A 730 -26.17 35.90 19.64
N ARG A 731 -26.38 36.44 20.85
CA ARG A 731 -25.35 37.14 21.61
C ARG A 731 -24.62 36.19 22.56
N LEU A 732 -23.33 36.03 22.32
CA LEU A 732 -22.41 35.34 23.22
C LEU A 732 -22.15 36.20 24.47
N THR A 733 -22.24 35.58 25.64
CA THR A 733 -22.07 36.27 26.93
C THR A 733 -20.87 35.78 27.72
N TYR A 734 -20.47 34.53 27.52
CA TYR A 734 -19.28 33.95 28.11
C TYR A 734 -18.82 32.75 27.28
N GLY A 735 -17.51 32.53 27.18
CA GLY A 735 -16.93 31.54 26.28
C GLY A 735 -15.63 30.99 26.84
N PHE A 736 -14.57 30.94 26.03
CA PHE A 736 -13.28 30.45 26.52
C PHE A 736 -12.76 31.27 27.71
N CYS A 737 -12.15 30.61 28.69
CA CYS A 737 -11.56 31.24 29.85
C CYS A 737 -10.17 30.67 30.16
N SER A 738 -9.14 31.46 29.89
CA SER A 738 -7.77 31.16 30.26
C SER A 738 -7.57 31.13 31.77
N HIS A 739 -6.54 30.42 32.22
CA HIS A 739 -6.20 30.33 33.64
C HIS A 739 -5.97 31.71 34.29
N GLU A 740 -5.36 32.65 33.57
CA GLU A 740 -5.08 33.99 34.09
C GLU A 740 -6.34 34.85 34.19
N LEU A 741 -7.24 34.79 33.19
CA LEU A 741 -8.52 35.48 33.25
C LEU A 741 -9.39 34.90 34.38
N GLY A 742 -9.42 33.57 34.53
CA GLY A 742 -10.19 32.88 35.56
C GLY A 742 -9.83 33.28 36.99
N LYS A 743 -8.58 33.70 37.26
CA LYS A 743 -8.17 34.21 38.60
C LYS A 743 -8.89 35.50 38.99
N LEU A 744 -9.40 36.26 38.02
CA LEU A 744 -10.08 37.53 38.26
C LEU A 744 -11.59 37.37 38.41
N ILE A 745 -12.14 36.22 38.01
CA ILE A 745 -13.57 35.95 38.09
C ILE A 745 -13.92 35.43 39.49
N LYS A 746 -14.40 36.32 40.36
CA LYS A 746 -14.66 36.04 41.78
C LYS A 746 -15.99 35.33 42.07
N LYS A 747 -16.92 35.29 41.10
CA LYS A 747 -18.26 34.66 41.21
C LYS A 747 -18.66 34.04 39.86
N ARG A 748 -19.51 33.01 39.88
CA ARG A 748 -20.20 32.41 38.71
C ARG A 748 -19.37 31.52 37.75
N VAL A 749 -18.20 31.01 38.14
CA VAL A 749 -17.45 30.04 37.32
C VAL A 749 -16.98 28.87 38.18
N ALA A 750 -17.09 27.65 37.65
CA ALA A 750 -16.61 26.43 38.29
C ALA A 750 -15.57 25.75 37.40
N PRO A 751 -14.29 26.20 37.37
CA PRO A 751 -13.31 25.81 36.35
C PRO A 751 -13.02 24.30 36.23
N LYS A 752 -13.33 23.52 37.28
CA LYS A 752 -13.17 22.05 37.30
C LYS A 752 -14.41 21.28 36.82
N LEU A 753 -15.55 21.96 36.75
CA LEU A 753 -16.86 21.40 36.43
C LEU A 753 -17.45 22.06 35.18
N ASP A 754 -16.69 22.92 34.52
CA ASP A 754 -17.17 23.79 33.46
C ASP A 754 -16.12 23.82 32.35
N GLN A 755 -16.55 23.53 31.14
CA GLN A 755 -15.67 23.30 29.99
C GLN A 755 -15.22 24.61 29.33
N HIS A 756 -15.46 25.78 29.93
CA HIS A 756 -14.91 27.06 29.48
C HIS A 756 -13.36 27.12 29.46
N ALA A 757 -12.68 26.34 30.31
CA ALA A 757 -11.21 26.22 30.27
C ALA A 757 -10.70 25.33 29.13
N ALA A 758 -11.61 24.71 28.39
CA ALA A 758 -11.36 23.74 27.34
C ALA A 758 -10.30 22.68 27.72
N HIS A 759 -9.23 22.58 26.92
CA HIS A 759 -8.13 21.64 27.12
C HIS A 759 -6.93 22.28 27.85
N GLU A 760 -7.11 23.48 28.43
CA GLU A 760 -6.01 24.18 29.08
C GLU A 760 -5.48 23.47 30.33
N ARG A 761 -4.19 23.68 30.56
CA ARG A 761 -3.45 23.10 31.68
C ARG A 761 -3.04 24.19 32.66
N ASN A 762 -3.04 23.85 33.95
CA ASN A 762 -2.52 24.73 34.98
C ASN A 762 -0.98 24.73 34.99
N THR A 763 -0.39 25.52 35.89
CA THR A 763 1.07 25.64 36.04
C THR A 763 1.79 24.34 36.44
N ARG A 764 1.06 23.31 36.86
CA ARG A 764 1.58 21.96 37.16
C ARG A 764 1.34 20.96 36.03
N ASN A 765 0.97 21.43 34.84
CA ASN A 765 0.66 20.65 33.64
C ASN A 765 -0.57 19.71 33.75
N ASN A 766 -1.40 19.89 34.79
CA ASN A 766 -2.66 19.15 34.94
C ASN A 766 -3.79 19.89 34.22
N LEU A 767 -4.73 19.15 33.62
CA LEU A 767 -5.95 19.70 33.02
C LEU A 767 -6.70 20.56 34.04
N ILE A 768 -7.15 21.74 33.62
CA ILE A 768 -7.96 22.63 34.45
C ILE A 768 -9.37 22.05 34.60
N CYS A 769 -9.97 21.61 33.50
CA CYS A 769 -11.23 20.87 33.47
C CYS A 769 -10.98 19.44 32.96
N PRO A 770 -11.20 18.39 33.77
CA PRO A 770 -10.98 17.01 33.34
C PRO A 770 -12.01 16.51 32.34
N ARG A 771 -13.11 17.25 32.12
CA ARG A 771 -14.18 16.87 31.18
C ARG A 771 -13.78 17.07 29.71
N LEU A 772 -12.75 17.90 29.44
CA LEU A 772 -12.32 18.27 28.08
C LEU A 772 -13.46 18.88 27.24
N GLY A 773 -13.28 19.13 25.95
CA GLY A 773 -14.29 19.83 25.14
C GLY A 773 -14.33 21.34 25.42
N ALA A 774 -15.40 22.03 25.00
CA ALA A 774 -15.57 23.47 25.21
C ALA A 774 -17.00 23.80 25.62
N ALA A 775 -17.19 24.96 26.25
CA ALA A 775 -18.51 25.47 26.64
C ALA A 775 -18.69 26.95 26.31
N VAL A 776 -19.94 27.36 26.19
CA VAL A 776 -20.35 28.73 25.91
C VAL A 776 -21.67 29.06 26.59
N ASP A 777 -21.81 30.33 26.98
CA ASP A 777 -23.05 30.91 27.47
C ASP A 777 -23.57 31.92 26.45
N PHE A 778 -24.82 31.76 26.00
CA PHE A 778 -25.41 32.69 25.03
C PHE A 778 -26.91 32.92 25.25
N ILE A 779 -27.41 34.01 24.67
CA ILE A 779 -28.81 34.41 24.68
C ILE A 779 -29.27 34.79 23.28
N VAL A 780 -30.47 34.35 22.91
CA VAL A 780 -31.19 34.79 21.70
C VAL A 780 -32.19 35.85 22.17
N GLU A 781 -32.00 37.12 21.77
CA GLU A 781 -32.64 38.26 22.44
C GLU A 781 -34.17 38.32 22.27
N ASP A 782 -34.68 37.78 21.15
CA ASP A 782 -36.10 37.82 20.80
C ASP A 782 -36.83 36.47 20.97
N GLU A 783 -36.19 35.49 21.59
CA GLU A 783 -36.72 34.13 21.74
C GLU A 783 -36.85 33.70 23.20
N ASN A 784 -37.76 32.74 23.46
CA ASN A 784 -37.84 32.13 24.78
C ASN A 784 -36.66 31.16 24.97
N MET A 785 -35.77 31.44 25.93
CA MET A 785 -34.57 30.60 26.14
C MET A 785 -34.90 29.17 26.58
N ARG A 786 -36.11 28.89 27.04
CA ARG A 786 -36.58 27.51 27.27
C ARG A 786 -36.78 26.77 25.95
N GLU A 787 -37.39 27.42 24.97
CA GLU A 787 -37.59 26.83 23.64
C GLU A 787 -36.25 26.61 22.94
N VAL A 788 -35.32 27.55 23.07
CA VAL A 788 -33.95 27.39 22.57
C VAL A 788 -33.25 26.20 23.25
N ALA A 789 -33.32 26.09 24.59
CA ALA A 789 -32.70 24.99 25.33
C ALA A 789 -33.30 23.62 24.97
N ASP A 790 -34.63 23.54 24.88
CA ASP A 790 -35.35 22.31 24.51
C ASP A 790 -35.01 21.93 23.05
N TRP A 791 -34.95 22.89 22.12
CA TRP A 791 -34.55 22.65 20.73
C TRP A 791 -33.11 22.12 20.61
N ILE A 792 -32.14 22.73 21.31
CA ILE A 792 -30.75 22.25 21.32
C ILE A 792 -30.71 20.83 21.84
N ALA A 793 -31.48 20.54 22.89
CA ALA A 793 -31.51 19.23 23.51
C ALA A 793 -32.10 18.13 22.62
N GLU A 794 -32.96 18.49 21.68
CA GLU A 794 -33.57 17.59 20.70
C GLU A 794 -32.72 17.44 19.43
N ASN A 795 -32.08 18.53 18.97
CA ASN A 795 -31.52 18.60 17.62
C ASN A 795 -29.99 18.58 17.55
N THR A 796 -29.27 18.72 18.67
CA THR A 796 -27.80 18.78 18.66
C THR A 796 -27.16 17.72 19.56
N PRO A 797 -25.92 17.30 19.26
CA PRO A 797 -25.12 16.45 20.15
C PRO A 797 -24.38 17.31 21.18
N PHE A 798 -24.98 17.52 22.35
CA PHE A 798 -24.39 18.29 23.45
C PHE A 798 -23.94 17.37 24.61
N ASP A 799 -22.92 17.81 25.36
CA ASP A 799 -22.47 17.12 26.56
C ASP A 799 -23.35 17.50 27.76
N ARG A 800 -23.44 18.80 28.05
CA ARG A 800 -24.26 19.33 29.16
C ARG A 800 -24.92 20.64 28.77
N LEU A 801 -26.17 20.78 29.19
CA LEU A 801 -26.98 21.99 29.00
C LEU A 801 -27.53 22.42 30.36
N TYR A 802 -27.26 23.66 30.77
CA TYR A 802 -27.84 24.25 31.97
C TYR A 802 -28.76 25.40 31.59
N PHE A 803 -30.03 25.24 31.94
CA PHE A 803 -31.05 26.28 31.79
C PHE A 803 -31.26 26.99 33.12
N TYR A 804 -31.26 28.33 33.10
CA TYR A 804 -31.42 29.14 34.31
C TYR A 804 -32.81 29.78 34.42
N ASP A 805 -33.27 30.44 33.36
CA ASP A 805 -34.54 31.16 33.28
C ASP A 805 -34.83 31.55 31.81
N GLU A 806 -36.06 31.93 31.49
CA GLU A 806 -36.53 32.22 30.13
C GLU A 806 -35.85 33.46 29.52
N ASN A 807 -35.36 34.38 30.35
CA ASN A 807 -34.72 35.63 29.95
C ASN A 807 -33.22 35.67 30.29
N ARG A 808 -32.59 34.52 30.53
CA ARG A 808 -31.18 34.43 30.91
C ARG A 808 -30.39 33.57 29.93
N PRO A 809 -29.09 33.86 29.73
CA PRO A 809 -28.25 33.03 28.89
C PRO A 809 -28.26 31.59 29.35
N ILE A 810 -28.31 30.66 28.41
CA ILE A 810 -28.14 29.23 28.67
C ILE A 810 -26.66 28.89 28.58
N HIS A 811 -26.24 27.87 29.33
CA HIS A 811 -24.91 27.29 29.22
C HIS A 811 -24.99 25.98 28.45
N VAL A 812 -24.17 25.82 27.43
CA VAL A 812 -24.07 24.57 26.67
C VAL A 812 -22.63 24.21 26.41
N SER A 813 -22.34 22.91 26.44
CA SER A 813 -21.01 22.35 26.23
C SER A 813 -21.04 21.24 25.19
N TYR A 814 -19.95 21.14 24.44
CA TYR A 814 -19.64 20.03 23.55
C TYR A 814 -18.34 19.39 24.04
N GLY A 815 -18.34 18.08 24.22
CA GLY A 815 -17.18 17.38 24.75
C GLY A 815 -17.22 15.88 24.47
N PRO A 816 -16.10 15.19 24.71
CA PRO A 816 -15.95 13.78 24.34
C PRO A 816 -16.90 12.84 25.09
N GLU A 817 -17.40 13.24 26.26
CA GLU A 817 -18.32 12.42 27.04
C GLU A 817 -19.72 12.33 26.43
N GLN A 818 -20.15 13.32 25.64
CA GLN A 818 -21.46 13.39 24.97
C GLN A 818 -22.64 12.96 25.87
N LYS A 819 -22.64 13.36 27.16
CA LYS A 819 -23.57 12.82 28.16
C LYS A 819 -25.03 13.21 27.96
N ARG A 820 -25.31 14.25 27.16
CA ARG A 820 -26.64 14.84 26.96
C ARG A 820 -27.35 15.16 28.29
N GLU A 821 -26.61 15.65 29.28
CA GLU A 821 -27.19 16.01 30.58
C GLU A 821 -27.85 17.39 30.51
N TYR A 822 -29.19 17.41 30.49
CA TYR A 822 -29.99 18.63 30.60
C TYR A 822 -30.38 18.89 32.06
N ILE A 823 -29.92 20.01 32.60
CA ILE A 823 -30.11 20.44 33.99
C ILE A 823 -30.87 21.77 34.04
N ASP A 824 -32.03 21.76 34.72
CA ASP A 824 -32.77 22.96 35.10
C ASP A 824 -32.21 23.50 36.43
N MET A 825 -31.76 24.75 36.46
CA MET A 825 -31.27 25.43 37.66
C MET A 825 -32.42 26.12 38.39
N VAL A 826 -33.10 25.37 39.28
CA VAL A 826 -34.30 25.84 39.98
C VAL A 826 -33.93 26.67 41.20
N THR A 827 -34.55 27.86 41.35
CA THR A 827 -34.39 28.66 42.56
C THR A 827 -35.34 28.17 43.64
N THR A 828 -34.79 27.72 44.76
CA THR A 828 -35.57 27.31 45.95
C THR A 828 -36.19 28.52 46.65
N GLU A 829 -37.19 28.31 47.49
CA GLU A 829 -37.82 29.36 48.32
C GLU A 829 -36.82 30.15 49.19
N SER A 830 -35.65 29.56 49.47
CA SER A 830 -34.54 30.19 50.19
C SER A 830 -33.63 31.10 49.32
N GLY A 831 -33.93 31.24 48.03
CA GLY A 831 -33.12 31.99 47.06
C GLY A 831 -31.87 31.25 46.55
N LYS A 832 -31.64 30.00 46.97
CA LYS A 832 -30.53 29.16 46.47
C LYS A 832 -30.92 28.43 45.20
N GLN A 833 -30.04 28.42 44.19
CA GLN A 833 -30.20 27.63 42.97
C GLN A 833 -29.77 26.18 43.19
N VAL A 834 -30.59 25.22 42.77
CA VAL A 834 -30.31 23.78 42.85
C VAL A 834 -30.48 23.12 41.47
N PRO A 835 -29.56 22.23 41.06
CA PRO A 835 -29.65 21.54 39.77
C PRO A 835 -30.70 20.44 39.81
N ARG A 836 -31.62 20.43 38.86
CA ARG A 836 -32.60 19.36 38.65
C ARG A 836 -32.39 18.74 37.26
N LYS A 837 -32.01 17.47 37.20
CA LYS A 837 -31.90 16.76 35.91
C LYS A 837 -33.27 16.63 35.26
N ARG A 838 -33.38 17.07 34.01
CA ARG A 838 -34.55 16.88 33.15
C ARG A 838 -34.38 15.56 32.40
N ARG A 839 -35.45 14.78 32.29
CA ARG A 839 -35.46 13.59 31.42
C ARG A 839 -35.76 14.08 30.01
N LEU A 840 -34.84 13.83 29.08
CA LEU A 840 -35.10 13.95 27.65
C LEU A 840 -36.11 12.86 27.26
N ALA A 841 -37.03 13.20 26.37
CA ALA A 841 -38.07 12.28 25.89
C ALA A 841 -37.50 11.22 24.93
#